data_AF-A0A832K9Q9-F1
#
_entry.id   AF-A0A832K9Q9-F1
#
_cell.length_a   1.000
_cell.length_b   1.000
_cell.length_c   1.000
_cell.angle_alpha   90.00
_cell.angle_beta   90.00
_cell.angle_gamma   90.00
#
_symmetry.space_group_name_H-M   'P 1'
#
loop_
_entity.id
_entity.type
_entity.pdbx_description
1 polymer ?
#
loop_
_entity_poly.entity_id
_entity_poly.type
_entity_poly.pdbx_seq_one_letter_code
_entity_poly.pdbx_strand_id
1 'polypeptide(L)'
;MYTRHMKCAGWDSKDVKYSHEGKLLSDHIKEVKSYLRKFLDFYGGFSELHHRAADYLAEYHDYGKLCSKWSLNEGYRPPPHSPWSIQWLMDNQKILGDSEEDKRLTLILWYFILKHHSKLTKIIPVDYYKSLADIVEEHVRETGFKEKIDLVDVFGLFKIADILSASGKEYTPHAPIIGEEKVKRIIGGKIDGERWLQQLELEKIEDIGLLRAYTGWGKTTASLLFFVNKQIRKAFYLLPTITAINKFHEKMSQSFPNEVDKYFHLYDAELVGEDEETDRIKEMFFAEYFLSPITITTIDQFLLAFLQYGRYPTKRSMFRGAGLILDEVHLLNPLMLKLTTYFLSKYLPLYRMNILLMSATMPEALSRYLQTSLEIPNRDFLDYSGEYSKRRRVMLEYNPKTIERGIDEIVEQADKPDKKTLIILNTVDKAVKLAETLREKMPSKEIILLHSRFMYRDRRSKEHGIERKKDVPHVLISTQISEVSLDISYDLLFTEISPLASMIQRFGRVNRYGIKTTHVNAHLYEPTIEDDSYYPYSLGEIEATRKVIRELEGENLRDERQLLDIFDSMYTYEDLIAEVKEAERQVNLGAFEDLLKFFFSLEVGEDKLLRILNYRSSFSSLIIPDPSCIRNKGLSSNLKHILSMDLKSGGFEKKKRQIAKIKDVSVPVPLWWIRKDEIVGDSPYPVIRFKDKIYDEYFGLIKEENP
;
A
#
# COMPACT_ATOMS: atom_id res chain seq x y z
N MET A 1 33.36 -18.04 10.95
CA MET A 1 34.79 -17.92 10.55
C MET A 1 35.36 -16.50 10.65
N TYR A 2 34.55 -15.43 10.84
CA TYR A 2 35.03 -14.03 10.85
C TYR A 2 35.39 -13.44 12.23
N THR A 3 35.34 -14.20 13.32
CA THR A 3 35.35 -13.63 14.69
C THR A 3 36.70 -13.58 15.39
N ARG A 4 37.81 -13.99 14.77
CA ARG A 4 39.15 -13.98 15.42
C ARG A 4 40.14 -12.90 14.95
N HIS A 5 39.84 -12.12 13.90
CA HIS A 5 40.78 -11.13 13.34
C HIS A 5 40.19 -9.74 13.02
N MET A 6 39.18 -9.28 13.77
CA MET A 6 38.56 -7.96 13.54
C MET A 6 39.27 -6.77 14.17
N LYS A 7 40.41 -6.90 14.87
CA LYS A 7 41.12 -5.70 15.35
C LYS A 7 41.71 -4.93 14.16
N CYS A 8 41.38 -3.65 14.06
CA CYS A 8 42.03 -2.76 13.12
C CYS A 8 43.53 -2.65 13.43
N ALA A 9 44.39 -2.61 12.40
CA ALA A 9 45.85 -2.54 12.56
C ALA A 9 46.39 -1.09 12.63
N GLY A 10 45.59 -0.12 12.19
CA GLY A 10 45.92 1.31 12.19
C GLY A 10 44.78 2.11 11.57
N TRP A 11 44.70 3.40 11.90
CA TRP A 11 43.63 4.30 11.46
C TRP A 11 44.19 5.39 10.55
N ASP A 12 43.63 5.51 9.35
CA ASP A 12 43.94 6.56 8.38
C ASP A 12 43.16 7.86 8.68
N SER A 13 43.42 8.93 7.92
CA SER A 13 42.70 10.20 8.06
C SER A 13 41.41 10.26 7.22
N LYS A 14 40.37 10.89 7.77
CA LYS A 14 39.08 11.13 7.08
C LYS A 14 39.19 12.05 5.86
N ASP A 15 40.25 12.85 5.79
CA ASP A 15 40.53 13.75 4.66
C ASP A 15 41.27 13.06 3.51
N VAL A 16 41.65 11.78 3.69
CA VAL A 16 42.40 10.99 2.70
C VAL A 16 41.61 9.75 2.27
N LYS A 17 40.79 9.18 3.15
CA LYS A 17 39.93 8.03 2.84
C LYS A 17 38.68 8.44 2.07
N TYR A 18 38.45 7.76 0.95
CA TYR A 18 37.19 7.85 0.22
C TYR A 18 36.12 7.01 0.92
N SER A 19 34.90 7.54 1.03
CA SER A 19 33.73 6.81 1.54
C SER A 19 32.97 6.09 0.40
N HIS A 20 32.98 6.71 -0.78
CA HIS A 20 32.34 6.27 -2.03
C HIS A 20 33.23 6.68 -3.20
N GLU A 21 32.97 6.14 -4.40
CA GLU A 21 33.70 6.53 -5.61
C GLU A 21 33.66 8.05 -5.80
N GLY A 22 34.84 8.69 -5.77
CA GLY A 22 34.98 10.14 -5.95
C GLY A 22 34.57 11.03 -4.75
N LYS A 23 34.15 10.48 -3.61
CA LYS A 23 33.75 11.25 -2.42
C LYS A 23 34.60 10.94 -1.19
N LEU A 24 35.24 11.96 -0.61
CA LEU A 24 35.99 11.85 0.64
C LEU A 24 35.05 11.63 1.83
N LEU A 25 35.52 10.87 2.82
CA LEU A 25 34.74 10.60 4.04
C LEU A 25 34.41 11.89 4.80
N SER A 26 35.33 12.86 4.84
CA SER A 26 35.10 14.19 5.42
C SER A 26 33.90 14.92 4.79
N ASP A 27 33.72 14.80 3.47
CA ASP A 27 32.67 15.49 2.74
C ASP A 27 31.33 14.77 2.89
N HIS A 28 31.35 13.43 2.86
CA HIS A 28 30.18 12.61 3.20
C HIS A 28 29.63 12.95 4.59
N ILE A 29 30.48 13.01 5.62
CA ILE A 29 30.05 13.36 6.99
C ILE A 29 29.43 14.77 7.03
N LYS A 30 30.01 15.75 6.33
CA LYS A 30 29.46 17.11 6.27
C LYS A 30 28.09 17.16 5.58
N GLU A 31 27.92 16.43 4.48
CA GLU A 31 26.64 16.31 3.78
C GLU A 31 25.57 15.66 4.66
N VAL A 32 25.90 14.54 5.32
CA VAL A 32 24.99 13.85 6.24
C VAL A 32 24.53 14.77 7.36
N LYS A 33 25.45 15.51 8.00
CA LYS A 33 25.10 16.51 9.03
C LYS A 33 24.18 17.60 8.49
N SER A 34 24.46 18.11 7.29
CA SER A 34 23.65 19.13 6.64
C SER A 34 22.22 18.63 6.40
N TYR A 35 22.05 17.45 5.80
CA TYR A 35 20.74 16.84 5.56
C TYR A 35 20.00 16.56 6.87
N LEU A 36 20.68 15.99 7.86
CA LEU A 36 20.05 15.63 9.12
C LEU A 36 19.53 16.86 9.88
N ARG A 37 20.28 17.96 9.90
CA ARG A 37 19.80 19.24 10.45
C ARG A 37 18.56 19.75 9.73
N LYS A 38 18.58 19.78 8.39
CA LYS A 38 17.40 20.15 7.59
C LYS A 38 16.18 19.29 7.93
N PHE A 39 16.36 17.98 8.12
CA PHE A 39 15.26 17.09 8.50
C PHE A 39 14.72 17.36 9.90
N LEU A 40 15.60 17.53 10.90
CA LEU A 40 15.19 17.80 12.28
C LEU A 40 14.45 19.14 12.38
N ASP A 41 14.95 20.16 11.70
CA ASP A 41 14.32 21.49 11.64
C ASP A 41 12.95 21.42 10.94
N PHE A 42 12.87 20.66 9.84
CA PHE A 42 11.64 20.49 9.07
C PHE A 42 10.55 19.77 9.86
N TYR A 43 10.85 18.61 10.45
CA TYR A 43 9.86 17.83 11.19
C TYR A 43 9.56 18.42 12.58
N GLY A 44 10.55 19.04 13.21
CA GLY A 44 10.43 19.68 14.53
C GLY A 44 10.08 18.72 15.67
N GLY A 45 9.93 19.27 16.88
CA GLY A 45 9.55 18.52 18.07
C GLY A 45 10.68 17.73 18.76
N PHE A 46 11.91 17.89 18.27
CA PHE A 46 13.13 17.31 18.83
C PHE A 46 13.76 18.24 19.88
N SER A 47 14.30 17.67 20.96
CA SER A 47 15.02 18.44 22.00
C SER A 47 16.51 18.61 21.66
N GLU A 48 17.22 19.45 22.40
CA GLU A 48 18.68 19.62 22.25
C GLU A 48 19.45 18.29 22.34
N LEU A 49 18.98 17.37 23.20
CA LEU A 49 19.54 16.02 23.30
C LEU A 49 19.50 15.26 21.97
N HIS A 50 18.38 15.38 21.23
CA HIS A 50 18.19 14.74 19.94
C HIS A 50 19.09 15.36 18.86
N HIS A 51 19.29 16.67 18.88
CA HIS A 51 20.24 17.34 17.97
C HIS A 51 21.68 16.91 18.25
N ARG A 52 22.08 16.79 19.52
CA ARG A 52 23.39 16.24 19.93
C ARG A 52 23.55 14.78 19.48
N ALA A 53 22.53 13.95 19.67
CA ALA A 53 22.51 12.56 19.21
C ALA A 53 22.67 12.46 17.69
N ALA A 54 21.96 13.29 16.94
CA ALA A 54 22.03 13.38 15.49
C ALA A 54 23.43 13.76 15.00
N ASP A 55 24.02 14.82 15.57
CA ASP A 55 25.38 15.26 15.22
C ASP A 55 26.43 14.18 15.56
N TYR A 56 26.23 13.42 16.64
CA TYR A 56 27.08 12.30 17.02
C TYR A 56 27.00 11.14 16.02
N LEU A 57 25.79 10.72 15.63
CA LEU A 57 25.61 9.66 14.63
C LEU A 57 26.24 10.06 13.29
N ALA A 58 25.94 11.27 12.82
CA ALA A 58 26.44 11.77 11.56
C ALA A 58 27.98 11.88 11.53
N GLU A 59 28.62 12.29 12.64
CA GLU A 59 30.08 12.30 12.73
C GLU A 59 30.66 10.88 12.66
N TYR A 60 30.20 9.96 13.51
CA TYR A 60 30.98 8.76 13.82
C TYR A 60 30.54 7.47 13.12
N HIS A 61 29.41 7.45 12.42
CA HIS A 61 28.87 6.21 11.83
C HIS A 61 29.87 5.47 10.91
N ASP A 62 30.63 6.21 10.11
CA ASP A 62 31.52 5.68 9.08
C ASP A 62 33.00 5.67 9.47
N TYR A 63 33.37 6.00 10.71
CA TYR A 63 34.77 6.06 11.15
C TYR A 63 35.50 4.71 11.02
N GLY A 64 34.78 3.59 10.97
CA GLY A 64 35.34 2.28 10.65
C GLY A 64 36.00 2.18 9.27
N LYS A 65 35.61 3.04 8.31
CA LYS A 65 36.25 3.14 6.98
C LYS A 65 37.68 3.68 7.06
N LEU A 66 38.04 4.33 8.18
CA LEU A 66 39.42 4.74 8.45
C LEU A 66 40.35 3.56 8.72
N CYS A 67 39.81 2.36 8.98
CA CYS A 67 40.66 1.22 9.23
C CYS A 67 41.56 0.93 8.02
N SER A 68 42.86 0.71 8.26
CA SER A 68 43.81 0.36 7.20
C SER A 68 43.46 -0.93 6.46
N LYS A 69 42.71 -1.83 7.10
CA LYS A 69 42.16 -3.07 6.51
C LYS A 69 40.87 -2.85 5.70
N TRP A 70 40.31 -1.65 5.73
CA TRP A 70 39.14 -1.29 4.93
C TRP A 70 39.59 -0.58 3.65
N SER A 71 39.17 -1.10 2.51
CA SER A 71 39.42 -0.51 1.20
C SER A 71 38.17 -0.58 0.34
N LEU A 72 38.02 0.40 -0.56
CA LEU A 72 36.93 0.45 -1.53
C LEU A 72 37.07 -0.60 -2.64
N ASN A 73 38.30 -1.08 -2.90
CA ASN A 73 38.65 -1.81 -4.13
C ASN A 73 39.02 -3.30 -3.94
N GLU A 74 39.03 -3.83 -2.71
CA GLU A 74 39.28 -5.27 -2.50
C GLU A 74 38.01 -6.10 -2.67
N GLY A 75 37.72 -6.50 -3.92
CA GLY A 75 36.71 -7.50 -4.28
C GLY A 75 35.32 -6.94 -4.58
N TYR A 76 34.38 -7.84 -4.93
CA TYR A 76 33.00 -7.49 -5.27
C TYR A 76 32.19 -6.88 -4.08
N ARG A 77 32.71 -6.94 -2.84
CA ARG A 77 32.06 -6.39 -1.63
C ARG A 77 33.11 -5.91 -0.59
N PRO A 78 33.09 -4.63 -0.17
CA PRO A 78 33.99 -4.14 0.88
C PRO A 78 33.63 -4.73 2.26
N PRO A 79 34.60 -4.86 3.18
CA PRO A 79 34.35 -5.41 4.52
C PRO A 79 33.44 -4.51 5.37
N PRO A 80 32.66 -5.08 6.32
CA PRO A 80 31.75 -4.33 7.17
C PRO A 80 32.53 -3.38 8.09
N HIS A 81 32.22 -2.09 8.02
CA HIS A 81 32.93 -1.05 8.77
C HIS A 81 32.25 -0.68 10.10
N SER A 82 30.94 -0.91 10.26
CA SER A 82 30.23 -0.48 11.48
C SER A 82 30.83 -1.00 12.80
N PRO A 83 31.36 -2.25 12.90
CA PRO A 83 32.00 -2.69 14.13
C PRO A 83 33.36 -2.02 14.37
N TRP A 84 34.07 -1.64 13.30
CA TRP A 84 35.29 -0.83 13.42
C TRP A 84 34.99 0.59 13.87
N SER A 85 33.86 1.19 13.46
CA SER A 85 33.44 2.49 14.01
C SER A 85 33.28 2.42 15.53
N ILE A 86 32.69 1.35 16.07
CA ILE A 86 32.57 1.14 17.52
C ILE A 86 33.93 0.92 18.17
N GLN A 87 34.79 0.09 17.56
CA GLN A 87 36.16 -0.10 18.06
C GLN A 87 36.89 1.25 18.18
N TRP A 88 36.82 2.08 17.14
CA TRP A 88 37.45 3.40 17.14
C TRP A 88 36.92 4.31 18.26
N LEU A 89 35.59 4.34 18.44
CA LEU A 89 34.95 5.12 19.50
C LEU A 89 35.42 4.70 20.90
N MET A 90 35.52 3.39 21.14
CA MET A 90 36.02 2.86 22.41
C MET A 90 37.50 3.18 22.63
N ASP A 91 38.34 2.95 21.62
CA ASP A 91 39.78 3.20 21.67
C ASP A 91 40.10 4.69 21.94
N ASN A 92 39.23 5.60 21.45
CA ASN A 92 39.38 7.05 21.59
C ASN A 92 38.48 7.67 22.68
N GLN A 93 37.81 6.85 23.49
CA GLN A 93 36.91 7.27 24.58
C GLN A 93 35.89 8.34 24.16
N LYS A 94 35.32 8.18 22.96
CA LYS A 94 34.32 9.10 22.43
C LYS A 94 32.95 8.75 22.99
N ILE A 95 32.50 9.58 23.93
CA ILE A 95 31.17 9.55 24.55
C ILE A 95 30.44 10.86 24.24
N LEU A 96 29.10 10.86 24.33
CA LEU A 96 28.27 12.04 24.03
C LEU A 96 28.48 13.18 25.05
N GLY A 97 28.78 12.83 26.30
CA GLY A 97 28.99 13.73 27.43
C GLY A 97 29.18 12.95 28.73
N ASP A 98 29.49 13.67 29.82
CA ASP A 98 29.89 13.07 31.10
C ASP A 98 28.72 12.77 32.06
N SER A 99 27.51 13.28 31.74
CA SER A 99 26.32 13.01 32.55
C SER A 99 25.91 11.53 32.47
N GLU A 100 25.23 11.02 33.49
CA GLU A 100 24.71 9.64 33.46
C GLU A 100 23.75 9.42 32.29
N GLU A 101 22.92 10.41 31.97
CA GLU A 101 22.03 10.38 30.80
C GLU A 101 22.82 10.30 29.47
N ASP A 102 23.88 11.10 29.32
CA ASP A 102 24.72 11.08 28.13
C ASP A 102 25.46 9.74 27.98
N LYS A 103 25.92 9.13 29.08
CA LYS A 103 26.55 7.79 29.05
C LYS A 103 25.56 6.72 28.61
N ARG A 104 24.34 6.74 29.16
CA ARG A 104 23.24 5.85 28.77
C ARG A 104 22.92 6.00 27.28
N LEU A 105 22.77 7.23 26.81
CA LEU A 105 22.51 7.54 25.41
C LEU A 105 23.67 7.14 24.50
N THR A 106 24.92 7.30 24.95
CA THR A 106 26.11 6.87 24.19
C THR A 106 26.03 5.39 23.80
N LEU A 107 25.57 4.52 24.70
CA LEU A 107 25.42 3.08 24.41
C LEU A 107 24.34 2.82 23.35
N ILE A 108 23.24 3.58 23.39
CA ILE A 108 22.19 3.54 22.35
C ILE A 108 22.75 4.01 21.00
N LEU A 109 23.53 5.10 20.99
CA LEU A 109 24.15 5.64 19.78
C LEU A 109 25.18 4.66 19.18
N TRP A 110 25.96 3.99 20.03
CA TRP A 110 26.86 2.92 19.59
C TRP A 110 26.09 1.76 18.97
N TYR A 111 24.97 1.35 19.56
CA TYR A 111 24.10 0.34 18.97
C TYR A 111 23.53 0.79 17.61
N PHE A 112 23.07 2.03 17.50
CA PHE A 112 22.61 2.61 16.23
C PHE A 112 23.72 2.63 15.17
N ILE A 113 24.93 3.09 15.51
CA ILE A 113 26.08 3.05 14.59
C ILE A 113 26.39 1.61 14.18
N LEU A 114 26.33 0.65 15.09
CA LEU A 114 26.55 -0.75 14.73
C LEU A 114 25.49 -1.27 13.74
N LYS A 115 24.25 -0.77 13.86
CA LYS A 115 23.07 -1.22 13.11
C LYS A 115 22.70 -0.38 11.89
N HIS A 116 23.39 0.71 11.56
CA HIS A 116 22.94 1.65 10.52
C HIS A 116 22.69 1.04 9.13
N HIS A 117 23.46 0.01 8.71
CA HIS A 117 23.22 -0.72 7.46
C HIS A 117 22.17 -1.84 7.53
N SER A 118 21.60 -2.09 8.72
CA SER A 118 20.74 -3.25 8.99
C SER A 118 19.42 -2.88 9.68
N LYS A 119 18.62 -3.89 10.03
CA LYS A 119 17.39 -3.77 10.83
C LYS A 119 17.76 -3.55 12.31
N LEU A 120 16.94 -2.83 13.07
CA LEU A 120 17.13 -2.60 14.52
C LEU A 120 16.78 -3.84 15.34
N THR A 121 17.46 -4.95 15.07
CA THR A 121 17.23 -6.22 15.76
C THR A 121 18.21 -6.43 16.90
N LYS A 122 17.86 -7.32 17.83
CA LYS A 122 18.76 -7.69 18.94
C LYS A 122 19.96 -8.53 18.48
N ILE A 123 19.88 -9.16 17.31
CA ILE A 123 20.95 -10.01 16.77
C ILE A 123 22.13 -9.15 16.31
N ILE A 124 23.22 -9.12 17.08
CA ILE A 124 24.46 -8.45 16.67
C ILE A 124 25.39 -9.45 15.95
N PRO A 125 25.87 -9.16 14.72
CA PRO A 125 26.68 -10.10 13.94
C PRO A 125 28.04 -10.44 14.55
N VAL A 126 28.54 -9.59 15.44
CA VAL A 126 29.87 -9.70 16.05
C VAL A 126 29.71 -10.12 17.52
N ASP A 127 30.20 -11.32 17.84
CA ASP A 127 30.10 -11.91 19.19
C ASP A 127 30.57 -10.97 20.29
N TYR A 128 31.62 -10.19 20.03
CA TYR A 128 32.22 -9.26 20.98
C TYR A 128 31.25 -8.16 21.47
N TYR A 129 30.27 -7.78 20.66
CA TYR A 129 29.32 -6.72 20.98
C TYR A 129 27.93 -7.24 21.36
N LYS A 130 27.74 -8.55 21.55
CA LYS A 130 26.42 -9.14 21.86
C LYS A 130 25.77 -8.53 23.09
N SER A 131 26.55 -8.29 24.16
CA SER A 131 26.04 -7.68 25.40
C SER A 131 25.52 -6.25 25.21
N LEU A 132 25.94 -5.54 24.15
CA LEU A 132 25.47 -4.17 23.90
C LEU A 132 23.96 -4.13 23.63
N ALA A 133 23.41 -5.13 22.92
CA ALA A 133 21.97 -5.20 22.65
C ALA A 133 21.16 -5.39 23.95
N ASP A 134 21.65 -6.24 24.86
CA ASP A 134 20.99 -6.51 26.15
C ASP A 134 21.02 -5.26 27.04
N ILE A 135 22.16 -4.57 27.09
CA ILE A 135 22.29 -3.30 27.82
C ILE A 135 21.35 -2.26 27.24
N VAL A 136 21.32 -2.07 25.92
CA VAL A 136 20.41 -1.13 25.26
C VAL A 136 18.95 -1.50 25.53
N GLU A 137 18.61 -2.78 25.54
CA GLU A 137 17.25 -3.22 25.88
C GLU A 137 16.83 -2.82 27.29
N GLU A 138 17.72 -2.94 28.28
CA GLU A 138 17.48 -2.51 29.66
C GLU A 138 17.26 -0.99 29.73
N HIS A 139 18.13 -0.21 29.09
CA HIS A 139 18.03 1.25 29.06
C HIS A 139 16.75 1.71 28.36
N VAL A 140 16.44 1.10 27.20
CA VAL A 140 15.20 1.35 26.49
C VAL A 140 14.02 1.01 27.39
N ARG A 141 14.03 -0.07 28.17
CA ARG A 141 12.92 -0.40 29.08
C ARG A 141 12.58 0.76 30.03
N GLU A 142 13.58 1.41 30.60
CA GLU A 142 13.44 2.56 31.52
C GLU A 142 13.09 3.87 30.82
N THR A 143 13.31 3.97 29.51
CA THR A 143 13.11 5.20 28.74
C THR A 143 11.61 5.48 28.47
N GLY A 144 11.17 6.72 28.59
CA GLY A 144 9.78 7.13 28.29
C GLY A 144 9.39 6.87 26.83
N PHE A 145 8.09 6.64 26.57
CA PHE A 145 7.58 6.34 25.22
C PHE A 145 7.97 7.41 24.18
N LYS A 146 7.76 8.69 24.49
CA LYS A 146 8.12 9.80 23.60
C LYS A 146 9.60 9.79 23.23
N GLU A 147 10.47 9.69 24.23
CA GLU A 147 11.93 9.70 24.04
C GLU A 147 12.41 8.50 23.21
N LYS A 148 11.87 7.30 23.45
CA LYS A 148 12.12 6.12 22.59
C LYS A 148 11.81 6.42 21.13
N ILE A 149 10.62 6.96 20.88
CA ILE A 149 10.14 7.22 19.52
C ILE A 149 11.00 8.30 18.85
N ASP A 150 11.29 9.40 19.55
CA ASP A 150 12.09 10.51 19.05
C ASP A 150 13.52 10.04 18.71
N LEU A 151 14.18 9.23 19.56
CA LEU A 151 15.50 8.64 19.28
C LEU A 151 15.50 7.73 18.05
N VAL A 152 14.49 6.86 17.91
CA VAL A 152 14.35 5.98 16.74
C VAL A 152 14.08 6.81 15.48
N ASP A 153 13.33 7.90 15.59
CA ASP A 153 13.06 8.79 14.45
C ASP A 153 14.31 9.58 14.04
N VAL A 154 15.11 10.05 14.98
CA VAL A 154 16.44 10.63 14.70
C VAL A 154 17.30 9.63 13.93
N PHE A 155 17.34 8.37 14.38
CA PHE A 155 18.06 7.31 13.67
C PHE A 155 17.49 7.05 12.27
N GLY A 156 16.16 7.05 12.12
CA GLY A 156 15.49 6.94 10.83
C GLY A 156 15.89 8.05 9.87
N LEU A 157 15.83 9.31 10.31
CA LEU A 157 16.22 10.48 9.52
C LEU A 157 17.73 10.48 9.20
N PHE A 158 18.57 10.04 10.14
CA PHE A 158 20.01 9.85 9.91
C PHE A 158 20.26 8.86 8.78
N LYS A 159 19.58 7.71 8.77
CA LYS A 159 19.70 6.74 7.67
C LYS A 159 19.31 7.34 6.32
N ILE A 160 18.26 8.16 6.28
CA ILE A 160 17.84 8.85 5.06
C ILE A 160 18.92 9.84 4.59
N ALA A 161 19.51 10.60 5.51
CA ALA A 161 20.60 11.52 5.21
C ALA A 161 21.85 10.79 4.66
N ASP A 162 22.18 9.62 5.21
CA ASP A 162 23.27 8.76 4.73
C ASP A 162 23.02 8.28 3.29
N ILE A 163 21.80 7.79 3.00
CA ILE A 163 21.41 7.37 1.65
C ILE A 163 21.48 8.53 0.64
N LEU A 164 20.98 9.71 1.02
CA LEU A 164 20.99 10.88 0.15
C LEU A 164 22.42 11.32 -0.19
N SER A 165 23.29 11.42 0.82
CA SER A 165 24.71 11.73 0.65
C SER A 165 25.40 10.69 -0.25
N ALA A 166 25.18 9.39 0.00
CA ALA A 166 25.75 8.32 -0.81
C ALA A 166 25.27 8.35 -2.28
N SER A 167 24.02 8.77 -2.52
CA SER A 167 23.45 8.87 -3.87
C SER A 167 23.90 10.11 -4.66
N GLY A 168 24.52 11.09 -4.01
CA GLY A 168 24.90 12.37 -4.63
C GLY A 168 23.70 13.25 -5.05
N LYS A 169 22.48 12.94 -4.58
CA LYS A 169 21.28 13.73 -4.86
C LYS A 169 21.20 14.90 -3.88
N GLU A 170 21.04 16.11 -4.38
CA GLU A 170 20.64 17.24 -3.56
C GLU A 170 19.16 17.13 -3.20
N TYR A 171 18.86 17.21 -1.90
CA TYR A 171 17.50 17.15 -1.39
C TYR A 171 17.29 18.18 -0.28
N THR A 172 16.16 18.88 -0.32
CA THR A 172 15.70 19.73 0.77
C THR A 172 14.24 19.42 1.05
N PRO A 173 13.91 18.97 2.28
CA PRO A 173 12.52 18.67 2.62
C PRO A 173 11.69 19.96 2.57
N HIS A 174 10.50 19.86 1.99
CA HIS A 174 9.54 20.94 1.92
C HIS A 174 8.11 20.38 2.04
N ALA A 175 7.22 21.19 2.60
CA ALA A 175 5.83 20.83 2.78
C ALA A 175 5.05 21.01 1.46
N PRO A 176 4.03 20.16 1.18
CA PRO A 176 3.18 20.36 0.03
C PRO A 176 2.31 21.60 0.21
N ILE A 177 2.21 22.44 -0.83
CA ILE A 177 1.32 23.60 -0.82
C ILE A 177 -0.03 23.17 -1.41
N ILE A 178 -1.01 22.90 -0.55
CA ILE A 178 -2.36 22.49 -0.92
C ILE A 178 -3.31 23.68 -0.73
N GLY A 179 -4.06 24.04 -1.77
CA GLY A 179 -5.00 25.16 -1.74
C GLY A 179 -6.22 24.87 -2.61
N GLU A 180 -7.33 25.53 -2.34
CA GLU A 180 -8.60 25.34 -3.05
C GLU A 180 -8.45 25.35 -4.57
N GLU A 181 -7.72 26.32 -5.12
CA GLU A 181 -7.51 26.45 -6.57
C GLU A 181 -6.72 25.28 -7.19
N LYS A 182 -5.80 24.67 -6.44
CA LYS A 182 -5.15 23.42 -6.88
C LYS A 182 -6.16 22.28 -6.86
N VAL A 183 -6.98 22.17 -5.81
CA VAL A 183 -8.01 21.12 -5.72
C VAL A 183 -9.03 21.24 -6.85
N LYS A 184 -9.53 22.45 -7.14
CA LYS A 184 -10.44 22.72 -8.26
C LYS A 184 -9.85 22.27 -9.60
N ARG A 185 -8.56 22.53 -9.84
CA ARG A 185 -7.86 22.07 -11.05
C ARG A 185 -7.81 20.55 -11.17
N ILE A 186 -7.59 19.83 -10.07
CA ILE A 186 -7.56 18.36 -10.07
C ILE A 186 -8.96 17.78 -10.31
N ILE A 187 -10.00 18.40 -9.76
CA ILE A 187 -11.39 18.00 -10.02
C ILE A 187 -11.70 18.18 -11.52
N GLY A 188 -11.33 19.33 -12.07
CA GLY A 188 -11.56 19.67 -13.48
C GLY A 188 -13.04 19.85 -13.85
N GLY A 189 -13.29 20.31 -15.08
CA GLY A 189 -14.65 20.45 -15.61
C GLY A 189 -15.53 21.48 -14.89
N LYS A 190 -16.84 21.46 -15.17
CA LYS A 190 -17.82 22.33 -14.52
C LYS A 190 -18.14 21.78 -13.12
N ILE A 191 -17.70 22.49 -12.08
CA ILE A 191 -17.96 22.13 -10.69
C ILE A 191 -19.40 22.54 -10.34
N ASP A 192 -20.16 21.60 -9.79
CA ASP A 192 -21.48 21.87 -9.21
C ASP A 192 -21.35 22.73 -7.95
N GLY A 193 -22.08 23.86 -7.89
CA GLY A 193 -21.92 24.87 -6.84
C GLY A 193 -22.33 24.38 -5.45
N GLU A 194 -23.44 23.65 -5.34
CA GLU A 194 -23.91 23.10 -4.07
C GLU A 194 -22.94 22.03 -3.55
N ARG A 195 -22.50 21.12 -4.44
CA ARG A 195 -21.50 20.10 -4.11
C ARG A 195 -20.17 20.72 -3.68
N TRP A 196 -19.75 21.82 -4.32
CA TRP A 196 -18.52 22.52 -3.92
C TRP A 196 -18.62 23.09 -2.51
N LEU A 197 -19.76 23.71 -2.15
CA LEU A 197 -19.98 24.20 -0.79
C LEU A 197 -19.92 23.07 0.25
N GLN A 198 -20.49 21.90 -0.04
CA GLN A 198 -20.34 20.72 0.82
C GLN A 198 -18.89 20.26 0.95
N GLN A 199 -18.12 20.32 -0.14
CA GLN A 199 -16.71 19.92 -0.14
C GLN A 199 -15.84 20.87 0.68
N LEU A 200 -16.13 22.17 0.68
CA LEU A 200 -15.42 23.17 1.49
C LEU A 200 -15.57 22.94 3.01
N GLU A 201 -16.63 22.26 3.47
CA GLU A 201 -16.77 21.91 4.89
C GLU A 201 -15.63 21.02 5.41
N LEU A 202 -14.89 20.32 4.53
CA LEU A 202 -13.72 19.55 4.90
C LEU A 202 -12.61 20.41 5.54
N GLU A 203 -12.54 21.69 5.20
CA GLU A 203 -11.56 22.63 5.76
C GLU A 203 -11.81 22.93 7.24
N LYS A 204 -13.04 22.74 7.70
CA LYS A 204 -13.46 23.03 9.08
C LYS A 204 -13.14 21.91 10.05
N ILE A 205 -12.86 20.71 9.53
CA ILE A 205 -12.47 19.56 10.35
C ILE A 205 -11.11 19.88 10.99
N GLU A 206 -10.99 19.67 12.30
CA GLU A 206 -9.76 19.92 13.07
C GLU A 206 -8.68 18.86 12.77
N ASP A 207 -8.15 18.15 13.77
CA ASP A 207 -7.01 17.26 13.54
C ASP A 207 -7.40 15.91 12.95
N ILE A 208 -8.54 15.36 13.35
CA ILE A 208 -9.04 14.07 12.88
C ILE A 208 -10.51 14.16 12.49
N GLY A 209 -10.91 13.52 11.40
CA GLY A 209 -12.31 13.47 10.99
C GLY A 209 -12.71 12.25 10.19
N LEU A 210 -14.03 12.13 10.04
CA LEU A 210 -14.69 11.11 9.24
C LEU A 210 -15.48 11.75 8.09
N LEU A 211 -15.44 11.12 6.93
CA LEU A 211 -16.26 11.52 5.78
C LEU A 211 -17.04 10.31 5.23
N ARG A 212 -18.37 10.37 5.36
CA ARG A 212 -19.30 9.47 4.67
C ARG A 212 -19.95 10.21 3.51
N ALA A 213 -19.60 9.87 2.28
CA ALA A 213 -20.17 10.55 1.10
C ALA A 213 -20.34 9.62 -0.10
N TYR A 214 -21.37 9.83 -0.92
CA TYR A 214 -21.78 8.87 -1.94
C TYR A 214 -20.76 8.65 -3.08
N THR A 215 -20.91 7.55 -3.81
CA THR A 215 -20.12 7.26 -5.01
C THR A 215 -20.39 8.31 -6.10
N GLY A 216 -19.33 8.97 -6.57
CA GLY A 216 -19.42 10.09 -7.51
C GLY A 216 -19.42 11.49 -6.87
N TRP A 217 -19.41 11.60 -5.54
CA TRP A 217 -19.25 12.89 -4.83
C TRP A 217 -17.87 13.54 -5.04
N GLY A 218 -16.88 12.78 -5.51
CA GLY A 218 -15.52 13.27 -5.71
C GLY A 218 -14.62 13.20 -4.47
N LYS A 219 -14.96 12.34 -3.50
CA LYS A 219 -14.26 12.16 -2.20
C LYS A 219 -12.75 12.19 -2.32
N THR A 220 -12.18 11.32 -3.17
CA THR A 220 -10.74 11.15 -3.28
C THR A 220 -10.01 12.46 -3.60
N THR A 221 -10.51 13.27 -4.54
CA THR A 221 -9.90 14.57 -4.85
C THR A 221 -10.28 15.65 -3.84
N ALA A 222 -11.57 15.74 -3.47
CA ALA A 222 -12.07 16.77 -2.56
C ALA A 222 -11.46 16.67 -1.16
N SER A 223 -11.06 15.46 -0.73
CA SER A 223 -10.36 15.22 0.53
C SER A 223 -9.10 16.06 0.72
N LEU A 224 -8.46 16.55 -0.35
CA LEU A 224 -7.33 17.49 -0.24
C LEU A 224 -7.70 18.79 0.48
N LEU A 225 -8.97 19.21 0.42
CA LEU A 225 -9.46 20.41 1.11
C LEU A 225 -9.25 20.32 2.62
N PHE A 226 -9.28 19.10 3.18
CA PHE A 226 -8.96 18.85 4.58
C PHE A 226 -7.58 19.40 4.99
N PHE A 227 -6.63 19.53 4.07
CA PHE A 227 -5.28 20.03 4.37
C PHE A 227 -5.07 21.54 4.13
N VAL A 228 -6.02 22.26 3.53
CA VAL A 228 -5.82 23.66 3.08
C VAL A 228 -5.40 24.59 4.23
N ASN A 229 -5.99 24.42 5.41
CA ASN A 229 -5.71 25.25 6.57
C ASN A 229 -4.76 24.56 7.59
N LYS A 230 -4.00 23.55 7.15
CA LYS A 230 -3.18 22.70 8.04
C LYS A 230 -1.72 22.77 7.69
N GLN A 231 -0.88 22.81 8.73
CA GLN A 231 0.58 22.85 8.58
C GLN A 231 1.17 21.44 8.49
N ILE A 232 0.75 20.69 7.47
CA ILE A 232 1.30 19.35 7.26
C ILE A 232 2.72 19.43 6.70
N ARG A 233 3.59 18.51 7.13
CA ARG A 233 4.94 18.32 6.59
C ARG A 233 4.93 17.47 5.34
N LYS A 234 4.01 16.53 5.27
CA LYS A 234 3.89 15.58 4.16
C LYS A 234 2.44 15.11 4.06
N ALA A 235 1.96 14.80 2.87
CA ALA A 235 0.64 14.20 2.66
C ALA A 235 0.76 12.73 2.23
N PHE A 236 0.06 11.85 2.91
CA PHE A 236 -0.09 10.44 2.53
C PHE A 236 -1.52 10.15 2.11
N TYR A 237 -1.66 9.58 0.93
CA TYR A 237 -2.92 9.06 0.41
C TYR A 237 -2.90 7.54 0.41
N LEU A 238 -3.63 6.93 1.32
CA LEU A 238 -3.70 5.48 1.47
C LEU A 238 -4.92 4.97 0.68
N LEU A 239 -4.65 4.31 -0.45
CA LEU A 239 -5.67 3.78 -1.36
C LEU A 239 -5.72 2.25 -1.31
N PRO A 240 -6.90 1.66 -1.54
CA PRO A 240 -7.11 0.22 -1.43
C PRO A 240 -6.50 -0.60 -2.57
N THR A 241 -6.25 -0.01 -3.75
CA THR A 241 -5.78 -0.76 -4.93
C THR A 241 -4.64 -0.05 -5.63
N ILE A 242 -3.71 -0.83 -6.18
CA ILE A 242 -2.64 -0.32 -7.07
C ILE A 242 -3.22 0.43 -8.28
N THR A 243 -4.34 -0.04 -8.85
CA THR A 243 -5.00 0.65 -9.96
C THR A 243 -5.51 2.03 -9.54
N ALA A 244 -6.18 2.15 -8.39
CA ALA A 244 -6.58 3.45 -7.85
C ALA A 244 -5.37 4.36 -7.58
N ILE A 245 -4.27 3.81 -7.06
CA ILE A 245 -3.01 4.53 -6.85
C ILE A 245 -2.50 5.12 -8.17
N ASN A 246 -2.39 4.32 -9.23
CA ASN A 246 -1.88 4.80 -10.52
C ASN A 246 -2.76 5.92 -11.08
N LYS A 247 -4.08 5.73 -11.07
CA LYS A 247 -5.01 6.72 -11.59
C LYS A 247 -4.97 8.03 -10.81
N PHE A 248 -4.91 7.93 -9.48
CA PHE A 248 -4.85 9.12 -8.64
C PHE A 248 -3.48 9.82 -8.78
N HIS A 249 -2.39 9.06 -8.90
CA HIS A 249 -1.06 9.59 -9.20
C HIS A 249 -1.03 10.39 -10.50
N GLU A 250 -1.61 9.87 -11.57
CA GLU A 250 -1.68 10.57 -12.87
C GLU A 250 -2.45 11.90 -12.77
N LYS A 251 -3.59 11.91 -12.06
CA LYS A 251 -4.37 13.14 -11.82
C LYS A 251 -3.59 14.15 -10.96
N MET A 252 -2.97 13.69 -9.89
CA MET A 252 -2.24 14.54 -8.95
C MET A 252 -0.99 15.14 -9.59
N SER A 253 -0.26 14.37 -10.40
CA SER A 253 0.97 14.80 -11.08
C SER A 253 0.77 16.01 -12.00
N GLN A 254 -0.45 16.21 -12.53
CA GLN A 254 -0.78 17.39 -13.36
C GLN A 254 -0.83 18.68 -12.54
N SER A 255 -1.23 18.61 -11.27
CA SER A 255 -1.40 19.79 -10.39
C SER A 255 -0.25 19.97 -9.38
N PHE A 256 0.55 18.93 -9.19
CA PHE A 256 1.70 18.87 -8.27
C PHE A 256 2.91 18.23 -8.99
N PRO A 257 3.48 18.91 -10.00
CA PRO A 257 4.57 18.36 -10.79
C PRO A 257 5.82 18.15 -9.91
N ASN A 258 6.40 16.95 -9.96
CA ASN A 258 7.57 16.53 -9.16
C ASN A 258 7.38 16.58 -7.63
N GLU A 259 6.15 16.76 -7.14
CA GLU A 259 5.82 16.74 -5.71
C GLU A 259 5.06 15.46 -5.29
N VAL A 260 4.62 14.65 -6.26
CA VAL A 260 3.78 13.48 -6.04
C VAL A 260 4.42 12.22 -6.59
N ASP A 261 4.58 11.22 -5.71
CA ASP A 261 5.05 9.89 -6.09
C ASP A 261 4.19 8.79 -5.46
N LYS A 262 4.42 7.56 -5.93
CA LYS A 262 3.74 6.36 -5.45
C LYS A 262 4.74 5.38 -4.86
N TYR A 263 4.38 4.75 -3.74
CA TYR A 263 5.19 3.75 -3.07
C TYR A 263 4.27 2.72 -2.43
N PHE A 264 4.45 1.43 -2.68
CA PHE A 264 3.58 0.38 -2.11
C PHE A 264 4.34 -0.95 -2.05
N HIS A 265 3.89 -1.89 -1.20
CA HIS A 265 4.65 -3.08 -0.74
C HIS A 265 5.28 -3.95 -1.80
N LEU A 266 4.65 -3.99 -2.97
CA LEU A 266 5.25 -4.63 -4.12
C LEU A 266 6.70 -4.14 -4.30
N TYR A 267 7.00 -2.84 -4.26
CA TYR A 267 8.37 -2.35 -4.44
C TYR A 267 9.41 -2.92 -3.45
N ASP A 268 9.01 -3.32 -2.23
CA ASP A 268 9.91 -3.93 -1.24
C ASP A 268 10.02 -5.47 -1.40
N ALA A 269 8.93 -6.13 -1.82
CA ALA A 269 8.87 -7.56 -2.13
C ALA A 269 9.43 -7.90 -3.53
N GLU A 270 9.46 -6.93 -4.44
CA GLU A 270 9.93 -7.00 -5.85
C GLU A 270 11.46 -7.12 -5.95
N LEU A 271 12.17 -7.06 -4.82
CA LEU A 271 13.62 -7.21 -4.69
C LEU A 271 13.90 -8.40 -3.76
N VAL A 272 13.89 -9.61 -4.34
CA VAL A 272 14.27 -10.85 -3.64
C VAL A 272 15.78 -10.94 -3.57
N GLY A 273 16.27 -11.00 -2.35
CA GLY A 273 17.68 -11.07 -2.01
C GLY A 273 17.88 -10.54 -0.59
N GLU A 274 18.46 -11.36 0.29
CA GLU A 274 18.91 -10.92 1.62
C GLU A 274 20.37 -10.43 1.59
N ASP A 275 20.83 -9.93 0.43
CA ASP A 275 22.17 -9.40 0.30
C ASP A 275 22.21 -7.86 0.35
N GLU A 276 23.38 -7.32 0.72
CA GLU A 276 23.59 -5.87 0.89
C GLU A 276 23.28 -5.05 -0.38
N GLU A 277 23.45 -5.64 -1.56
CA GLU A 277 23.19 -4.94 -2.83
C GLU A 277 21.69 -4.74 -3.04
N THR A 278 20.90 -5.78 -2.78
CA THR A 278 19.43 -5.73 -2.83
C THR A 278 18.89 -4.70 -1.83
N ASP A 279 19.45 -4.68 -0.63
CA ASP A 279 19.09 -3.73 0.42
C ASP A 279 19.42 -2.27 0.07
N ARG A 280 20.58 -2.01 -0.54
CA ARG A 280 20.92 -0.67 -1.06
C ARG A 280 19.95 -0.21 -2.13
N ILE A 281 19.54 -1.11 -3.02
CA ILE A 281 18.56 -0.80 -4.06
C ILE A 281 17.23 -0.41 -3.41
N LYS A 282 16.73 -1.18 -2.43
CA LYS A 282 15.52 -0.84 -1.65
C LYS A 282 15.60 0.56 -1.05
N GLU A 283 16.74 0.91 -0.47
CA GLU A 283 16.99 2.24 0.11
C GLU A 283 16.99 3.36 -0.94
N MET A 284 17.55 3.13 -2.11
CA MET A 284 17.49 4.09 -3.22
C MET A 284 16.06 4.31 -3.72
N PHE A 285 15.27 3.23 -3.87
CA PHE A 285 13.86 3.32 -4.24
C PHE A 285 13.05 4.08 -3.18
N PHE A 286 13.29 3.78 -1.90
CA PHE A 286 12.69 4.53 -0.80
C PHE A 286 13.03 6.03 -0.90
N ALA A 287 14.31 6.38 -1.09
CA ALA A 287 14.74 7.78 -1.18
C ALA A 287 14.15 8.50 -2.41
N GLU A 288 13.96 7.78 -3.52
CA GLU A 288 13.43 8.36 -4.75
C GLU A 288 11.92 8.62 -4.68
N TYR A 289 11.14 7.69 -4.12
CA TYR A 289 9.67 7.73 -4.21
C TYR A 289 8.99 8.06 -2.89
N PHE A 290 9.56 7.65 -1.75
CA PHE A 290 8.92 7.84 -0.46
C PHE A 290 9.26 9.20 0.17
N LEU A 291 10.21 9.97 -0.38
CA LEU A 291 10.54 11.32 0.10
C LEU A 291 9.65 12.42 -0.47
N SER A 292 8.89 12.16 -1.55
CA SER A 292 8.01 13.15 -2.20
C SER A 292 7.06 13.86 -1.23
N PRO A 293 6.83 15.18 -1.30
CA PRO A 293 5.90 15.88 -0.40
C PRO A 293 4.51 15.25 -0.30
N ILE A 294 4.03 14.66 -1.39
CA ILE A 294 2.80 13.88 -1.46
C ILE A 294 3.14 12.45 -1.87
N THR A 295 2.76 11.47 -1.06
CA THR A 295 3.02 10.05 -1.33
C THR A 295 1.70 9.27 -1.38
N ILE A 296 1.45 8.61 -2.50
CA ILE A 296 0.27 7.75 -2.69
C ILE A 296 0.69 6.29 -2.48
N THR A 297 0.07 5.61 -1.53
CA THR A 297 0.50 4.30 -1.04
C THR A 297 -0.69 3.46 -0.60
N THR A 298 -0.46 2.26 -0.09
CA THR A 298 -1.48 1.41 0.55
C THR A 298 -1.43 1.57 2.08
N ILE A 299 -2.52 1.18 2.75
CA ILE A 299 -2.61 1.13 4.21
C ILE A 299 -1.55 0.20 4.82
N ASP A 300 -1.16 -0.87 4.14
CA ASP A 300 -0.19 -1.78 4.74
C ASP A 300 1.18 -1.12 4.87
N GLN A 301 1.54 -0.11 4.06
CA GLN A 301 2.84 0.59 4.24
C GLN A 301 2.86 1.38 5.55
N PHE A 302 1.73 1.98 5.90
CA PHE A 302 1.51 2.54 7.23
C PHE A 302 1.63 1.41 8.27
N LEU A 303 0.85 0.33 8.16
CA LEU A 303 0.88 -0.74 9.16
C LEU A 303 2.28 -1.37 9.34
N LEU A 304 3.05 -1.60 8.26
CA LEU A 304 4.41 -2.14 8.36
C LEU A 304 5.39 -1.17 9.02
N ALA A 305 5.23 0.15 8.81
CA ALA A 305 6.03 1.14 9.50
C ALA A 305 5.78 1.14 11.02
N PHE A 306 4.52 0.98 11.44
CA PHE A 306 4.14 1.01 12.86
C PHE A 306 4.23 -0.34 13.57
N LEU A 307 4.10 -1.46 12.85
CA LEU A 307 4.46 -2.81 13.32
C LEU A 307 5.97 -3.04 13.41
N GLN A 308 6.76 -1.99 13.16
CA GLN A 308 8.21 -2.00 13.25
C GLN A 308 8.86 -3.04 12.32
N TYR A 309 8.26 -3.30 11.17
CA TYR A 309 8.75 -4.31 10.25
C TYR A 309 9.92 -3.81 9.41
N GLY A 310 10.97 -4.63 9.28
CA GLY A 310 12.13 -4.32 8.44
C GLY A 310 12.85 -3.04 8.87
N ARG A 311 13.12 -2.16 7.90
CA ARG A 311 13.80 -0.86 8.09
C ARG A 311 12.80 0.25 8.48
N TYR A 312 11.84 -0.09 9.33
CA TYR A 312 10.74 0.79 9.74
C TYR A 312 11.13 2.20 10.22
N PRO A 313 12.31 2.48 10.84
CA PRO A 313 12.61 3.82 11.34
C PRO A 313 12.62 4.87 10.22
N THR A 314 13.08 4.49 9.02
CA THR A 314 13.07 5.36 7.84
C THR A 314 11.65 5.71 7.39
N LYS A 315 10.73 4.72 7.37
CA LYS A 315 9.34 4.92 6.95
C LYS A 315 8.53 5.68 8.00
N ARG A 316 8.63 5.26 9.26
CA ARG A 316 7.82 5.76 10.38
C ARG A 316 8.11 7.24 10.68
N SER A 317 9.38 7.64 10.66
CA SER A 317 9.79 9.04 10.91
C SER A 317 9.14 10.05 9.94
N MET A 318 8.82 9.63 8.72
CA MET A 318 8.16 10.47 7.71
C MET A 318 6.69 10.78 8.03
N PHE A 319 6.08 10.08 8.99
CA PHE A 319 4.71 10.37 9.45
C PHE A 319 4.64 11.51 10.48
N ARG A 320 5.76 12.08 10.90
CA ARG A 320 5.78 13.27 11.78
C ARG A 320 5.17 14.48 11.07
N GLY A 321 4.19 15.10 11.71
CA GLY A 321 3.42 16.22 11.16
C GLY A 321 2.73 15.87 9.84
N ALA A 322 2.46 14.58 9.58
CA ALA A 322 1.89 14.16 8.31
C ALA A 322 0.37 14.34 8.28
N GLY A 323 -0.12 14.72 7.11
CA GLY A 323 -1.51 14.59 6.72
C GLY A 323 -1.77 13.19 6.16
N LEU A 324 -2.76 12.47 6.67
CA LEU A 324 -3.12 11.11 6.26
C LEU A 324 -4.57 11.07 5.77
N ILE A 325 -4.78 10.60 4.55
CA ILE A 325 -6.12 10.32 4.02
C ILE A 325 -6.26 8.82 3.77
N LEU A 326 -7.24 8.20 4.43
CA LEU A 326 -7.58 6.80 4.29
C LEU A 326 -8.85 6.66 3.46
N ASP A 327 -8.72 6.28 2.19
CA ASP A 327 -9.87 6.07 1.30
C ASP A 327 -10.41 4.64 1.45
N GLU A 328 -11.73 4.51 1.33
CA GLU A 328 -12.48 3.25 1.47
C GLU A 328 -12.13 2.48 2.76
N VAL A 329 -12.16 3.16 3.91
CA VAL A 329 -11.85 2.58 5.24
C VAL A 329 -12.69 1.33 5.58
N HIS A 330 -13.86 1.17 4.96
CA HIS A 330 -14.71 -0.02 5.11
C HIS A 330 -14.12 -1.30 4.52
N LEU A 331 -13.02 -1.21 3.75
CA LEU A 331 -12.30 -2.37 3.23
C LEU A 331 -11.27 -2.94 4.21
N LEU A 332 -11.06 -2.29 5.35
CA LEU A 332 -10.20 -2.83 6.40
C LEU A 332 -10.88 -4.02 7.05
N ASN A 333 -10.20 -5.16 7.08
CA ASN A 333 -10.66 -6.30 7.88
C ASN A 333 -10.59 -5.95 9.38
N PRO A 334 -11.27 -6.71 10.26
CA PRO A 334 -11.32 -6.41 11.70
C PRO A 334 -9.94 -6.28 12.37
N LEU A 335 -8.94 -7.09 11.96
CA LEU A 335 -7.58 -7.00 12.49
C LEU A 335 -6.87 -5.72 12.04
N MET A 336 -6.90 -5.40 10.75
CA MET A 336 -6.31 -4.17 10.21
C MET A 336 -6.95 -2.94 10.82
N LEU A 337 -8.27 -2.97 11.00
CA LEU A 337 -9.03 -1.91 11.65
C LEU A 337 -8.52 -1.70 13.09
N LYS A 338 -8.39 -2.78 13.88
CA LYS A 338 -7.84 -2.75 15.24
C LYS A 338 -6.40 -2.23 15.29
N LEU A 339 -5.53 -2.72 14.42
CA LEU A 339 -4.12 -2.29 14.36
C LEU A 339 -4.02 -0.81 13.98
N THR A 340 -4.80 -0.39 12.98
CA THR A 340 -4.84 1.00 12.53
C THR A 340 -5.31 1.92 13.66
N THR A 341 -6.43 1.61 14.32
CA THR A 341 -6.93 2.46 15.42
C THR A 341 -5.98 2.48 16.61
N TYR A 342 -5.36 1.35 16.95
CA TYR A 342 -4.37 1.26 18.02
C TYR A 342 -3.11 2.11 17.74
N PHE A 343 -2.55 2.05 16.53
CA PHE A 343 -1.36 2.85 16.21
C PHE A 343 -1.70 4.33 16.06
N LEU A 344 -2.82 4.66 15.42
CA LEU A 344 -3.23 6.05 15.28
C LEU A 344 -3.48 6.71 16.66
N SER A 345 -4.21 6.06 17.57
CA SER A 345 -4.46 6.62 18.90
C SER A 345 -3.18 6.84 19.70
N LYS A 346 -2.19 5.94 19.59
CA LYS A 346 -0.91 6.04 20.32
C LYS A 346 0.01 7.13 19.74
N TYR A 347 0.02 7.32 18.42
CA TYR A 347 0.97 8.20 17.74
C TYR A 347 0.42 9.57 17.37
N LEU A 348 -0.90 9.74 17.26
CA LEU A 348 -1.51 11.02 16.88
C LEU A 348 -1.08 12.19 17.78
N PRO A 349 -1.07 12.07 19.13
CA PRO A 349 -0.61 13.16 20.01
C PRO A 349 0.87 13.49 19.85
N LEU A 350 1.69 12.46 19.58
CA LEU A 350 3.14 12.58 19.49
C LEU A 350 3.58 13.16 18.14
N TYR A 351 2.98 12.70 17.05
CA TYR A 351 3.33 13.09 15.69
C TYR A 351 2.56 14.31 15.20
N ARG A 352 1.51 14.76 15.91
CA ARG A 352 0.65 15.88 15.49
C ARG A 352 0.14 15.66 14.05
N MET A 353 -0.38 14.47 13.80
CA MET A 353 -0.88 14.08 12.48
C MET A 353 -2.26 14.68 12.24
N ASN A 354 -2.56 14.98 10.98
CA ASN A 354 -3.91 15.34 10.55
C ASN A 354 -4.52 14.17 9.77
N ILE A 355 -5.64 13.60 10.20
CA ILE A 355 -6.18 12.34 9.65
C ILE A 355 -7.61 12.52 9.15
N LEU A 356 -7.87 12.10 7.92
CA LEU A 356 -9.22 11.97 7.40
C LEU A 356 -9.47 10.51 6.98
N LEU A 357 -10.47 9.88 7.58
CA LEU A 357 -10.94 8.55 7.19
C LEU A 357 -12.22 8.71 6.37
N MET A 358 -12.30 8.09 5.19
CA MET A 358 -13.44 8.28 4.30
C MET A 358 -13.90 6.99 3.64
N SER A 359 -15.20 6.92 3.33
CA SER A 359 -15.80 5.81 2.58
C SER A 359 -17.16 6.19 1.99
N ALA A 360 -17.53 5.50 0.91
CA ALA A 360 -18.87 5.63 0.32
C ALA A 360 -19.95 4.83 1.04
N THR A 361 -19.55 3.72 1.66
CA THR A 361 -20.39 2.68 2.22
C THR A 361 -19.88 2.34 3.62
N MET A 362 -19.71 3.37 4.44
CA MET A 362 -19.32 3.22 5.85
C MET A 362 -20.58 2.93 6.67
N PRO A 363 -20.76 1.69 7.16
CA PRO A 363 -21.89 1.38 8.02
C PRO A 363 -21.78 2.11 9.36
N GLU A 364 -22.92 2.30 10.02
CA GLU A 364 -23.01 3.02 11.29
C GLU A 364 -22.19 2.33 12.40
N ALA A 365 -22.10 1.01 12.36
CA ALA A 365 -21.21 0.24 13.22
C ALA A 365 -19.74 0.70 13.08
N LEU A 366 -19.27 0.88 11.85
CA LEU A 366 -17.89 1.26 11.57
C LEU A 366 -17.61 2.72 11.92
N SER A 367 -18.51 3.67 11.59
CA SER A 367 -18.36 5.07 11.98
C SER A 367 -18.28 5.19 13.50
N ARG A 368 -19.21 4.55 14.23
CA ARG A 368 -19.22 4.56 15.70
C ARG A 368 -17.95 3.95 16.28
N TYR A 369 -17.45 2.85 15.71
CA TYR A 369 -16.19 2.23 16.14
C TYR A 369 -15.02 3.19 15.98
N LEU A 370 -14.90 3.84 14.83
CA LEU A 370 -13.81 4.78 14.53
C LEU A 370 -13.90 6.02 15.43
N GLN A 371 -15.08 6.61 15.60
CA GLN A 371 -15.28 7.76 16.49
C GLN A 371 -14.92 7.42 17.93
N THR A 372 -15.32 6.24 18.42
CA THR A 372 -15.02 5.80 19.79
C THR A 372 -13.54 5.50 19.96
N SER A 373 -12.94 4.76 19.02
CA SER A 373 -11.55 4.28 19.15
C SER A 373 -10.50 5.38 18.94
N LEU A 374 -10.86 6.44 18.23
CA LEU A 374 -9.98 7.56 17.90
C LEU A 374 -10.45 8.90 18.49
N GLU A 375 -11.47 8.87 19.36
CA GLU A 375 -12.03 10.04 20.05
C GLU A 375 -12.45 11.17 19.09
N ILE A 376 -12.98 10.82 17.92
CA ILE A 376 -13.37 11.80 16.88
C ILE A 376 -14.65 12.53 17.29
N PRO A 377 -14.64 13.86 17.44
CA PRO A 377 -15.83 14.62 17.78
C PRO A 377 -16.94 14.48 16.74
N ASN A 378 -18.21 14.54 17.16
CA ASN A 378 -19.35 14.50 16.23
C ASN A 378 -19.33 15.65 15.21
N ARG A 379 -18.77 16.82 15.57
CA ARG A 379 -18.62 17.97 14.64
C ARG A 379 -17.67 17.68 13.48
N ASP A 380 -16.74 16.74 13.67
CA ASP A 380 -15.71 16.35 12.71
C ASP A 380 -16.10 15.09 11.91
N PHE A 381 -17.36 14.64 12.04
CA PHE A 381 -17.96 13.65 11.16
C PHE A 381 -18.89 14.33 10.15
N LEU A 382 -18.42 14.43 8.90
CA LEU A 382 -19.22 14.90 7.78
C LEU A 382 -19.95 13.73 7.12
N ASP A 383 -21.28 13.78 7.17
CA ASP A 383 -22.14 12.75 6.60
C ASP A 383 -23.07 13.30 5.52
N TYR A 384 -22.75 12.99 4.27
CA TYR A 384 -23.52 13.32 3.07
C TYR A 384 -24.30 12.12 2.52
N SER A 385 -24.53 11.10 3.35
CA SER A 385 -25.37 9.94 2.98
C SER A 385 -26.84 10.30 2.77
N GLY A 386 -27.32 11.44 3.29
CA GLY A 386 -28.67 11.94 3.05
C GLY A 386 -28.99 12.14 1.56
N GLU A 387 -27.99 12.41 0.72
CA GLU A 387 -28.18 12.55 -0.74
C GLU A 387 -28.60 11.25 -1.44
N TYR A 388 -28.38 10.08 -0.82
CA TYR A 388 -28.89 8.81 -1.34
C TYR A 388 -30.42 8.77 -1.36
N SER A 389 -31.10 9.48 -0.46
CA SER A 389 -32.58 9.57 -0.43
C SER A 389 -33.17 10.26 -1.67
N LYS A 390 -32.37 11.10 -2.34
CA LYS A 390 -32.77 11.80 -3.57
C LYS A 390 -32.52 10.96 -4.83
N ARG A 391 -31.88 9.80 -4.69
CA ARG A 391 -31.34 9.02 -5.82
C ARG A 391 -31.93 7.61 -5.86
N ARG A 392 -32.29 7.17 -7.06
CA ARG A 392 -32.63 5.78 -7.39
C ARG A 392 -32.01 5.45 -8.74
N ARG A 393 -30.68 5.32 -8.80
CA ARG A 393 -29.97 5.13 -10.08
C ARG A 393 -30.17 3.73 -10.64
N VAL A 394 -30.53 2.78 -9.79
CA VAL A 394 -30.81 1.39 -10.15
C VAL A 394 -32.26 1.02 -9.87
N MET A 395 -32.81 0.15 -10.71
CA MET A 395 -34.03 -0.62 -10.46
C MET A 395 -33.70 -2.09 -10.68
N LEU A 396 -33.99 -2.89 -9.65
CA LEU A 396 -33.50 -4.26 -9.50
C LEU A 396 -34.49 -5.26 -10.09
N GLU A 397 -33.97 -6.32 -10.71
CA GLU A 397 -34.72 -7.52 -11.07
C GLU A 397 -33.95 -8.75 -10.56
N TYR A 398 -34.62 -9.56 -9.74
CA TYR A 398 -34.06 -10.76 -9.15
C TYR A 398 -34.39 -11.97 -10.02
N ASN A 399 -33.33 -12.67 -10.45
CA ASN A 399 -33.42 -13.87 -11.25
C ASN A 399 -33.01 -15.08 -10.38
N PRO A 400 -33.91 -16.03 -10.08
CA PRO A 400 -33.59 -17.21 -9.27
C PRO A 400 -32.72 -18.25 -10.00
N LYS A 401 -32.38 -17.99 -11.26
CA LYS A 401 -31.49 -18.82 -12.09
C LYS A 401 -30.06 -18.28 -12.05
N THR A 402 -29.10 -19.10 -12.44
CA THR A 402 -27.71 -18.65 -12.59
C THR A 402 -27.53 -17.83 -13.87
N ILE A 403 -26.46 -17.03 -13.93
CA ILE A 403 -26.20 -16.14 -15.08
C ILE A 403 -26.06 -16.94 -16.38
N GLU A 404 -25.50 -18.15 -16.32
CA GLU A 404 -25.30 -19.04 -17.46
C GLU A 404 -26.64 -19.50 -18.04
N ARG A 405 -27.65 -19.71 -17.18
CA ARG A 405 -29.03 -20.02 -17.61
C ARG A 405 -29.80 -18.79 -18.08
N GLY A 406 -29.32 -17.58 -17.78
CA GLY A 406 -29.87 -16.32 -18.24
C GLY A 406 -29.22 -15.78 -19.52
N ILE A 407 -28.33 -16.54 -20.16
CA ILE A 407 -27.46 -16.02 -21.22
C ILE A 407 -28.20 -15.42 -22.41
N ASP A 408 -29.33 -16.00 -22.82
CA ASP A 408 -30.07 -15.50 -23.98
C ASP A 408 -30.71 -14.14 -23.71
N GLU A 409 -31.20 -13.89 -22.50
CA GLU A 409 -31.71 -12.57 -22.06
C GLU A 409 -30.59 -11.54 -21.98
N ILE A 410 -29.41 -11.96 -21.50
CA ILE A 410 -28.22 -11.09 -21.46
C ILE A 410 -27.84 -10.67 -22.87
N VAL A 411 -27.81 -11.61 -23.82
CA VAL A 411 -27.49 -11.34 -25.23
C VAL A 411 -28.52 -10.39 -25.83
N GLU A 412 -29.82 -10.64 -25.64
CA GLU A 412 -30.89 -9.78 -26.17
C GLU A 412 -30.76 -8.33 -25.71
N GLN A 413 -30.36 -8.10 -24.46
CA GLN A 413 -30.21 -6.75 -23.92
C GLN A 413 -28.84 -6.12 -24.22
N ALA A 414 -27.76 -6.90 -24.15
CA ALA A 414 -26.39 -6.41 -24.29
C ALA A 414 -25.98 -6.16 -25.75
N ASP A 415 -26.58 -6.88 -26.71
CA ASP A 415 -26.28 -6.71 -28.14
C ASP A 415 -26.90 -5.44 -28.74
N LYS A 416 -27.81 -4.78 -28.00
CA LYS A 416 -28.39 -3.49 -28.42
C LYS A 416 -27.29 -2.47 -28.73
N PRO A 417 -27.32 -1.79 -29.89
CA PRO A 417 -26.19 -1.03 -30.40
C PRO A 417 -25.82 0.17 -29.54
N ASP A 418 -26.76 0.73 -28.78
CA ASP A 418 -26.61 1.93 -27.94
C ASP A 418 -26.24 1.62 -26.48
N LYS A 419 -26.20 0.35 -26.06
CA LYS A 419 -26.01 -0.03 -24.65
C LYS A 419 -24.57 -0.36 -24.31
N LYS A 420 -24.09 0.24 -23.22
CA LYS A 420 -22.94 -0.21 -22.45
C LYS A 420 -23.41 -1.13 -21.34
N THR A 421 -22.91 -2.36 -21.34
CA THR A 421 -23.29 -3.39 -20.38
C THR A 421 -22.11 -3.78 -19.49
N LEU A 422 -22.34 -3.79 -18.18
CA LEU A 422 -21.41 -4.30 -17.19
C LEU A 422 -21.90 -5.66 -16.70
N ILE A 423 -21.03 -6.65 -16.71
CA ILE A 423 -21.31 -7.98 -16.18
C ILE A 423 -20.29 -8.27 -15.08
N ILE A 424 -20.75 -8.51 -13.85
CA ILE A 424 -19.87 -8.81 -12.71
C ILE A 424 -20.14 -10.21 -12.17
N LEU A 425 -19.08 -11.02 -12.19
CA LEU A 425 -19.07 -12.38 -11.68
C LEU A 425 -18.18 -12.48 -10.46
N ASN A 426 -18.53 -13.37 -9.53
CA ASN A 426 -17.79 -13.50 -8.28
C ASN A 426 -16.48 -14.28 -8.48
N THR A 427 -16.38 -15.13 -9.50
CA THR A 427 -15.16 -15.91 -9.79
C THR A 427 -14.60 -15.64 -11.19
N VAL A 428 -13.27 -15.69 -11.29
CA VAL A 428 -12.55 -15.46 -12.56
C VAL A 428 -12.87 -16.54 -13.58
N ASP A 429 -12.97 -17.80 -13.17
CA ASP A 429 -13.23 -18.92 -14.09
C ASP A 429 -14.59 -18.79 -14.78
N LYS A 430 -15.61 -18.32 -14.06
CA LYS A 430 -16.91 -17.99 -14.68
C LYS A 430 -16.84 -16.79 -15.62
N ALA A 431 -16.08 -15.75 -15.24
CA ALA A 431 -15.92 -14.57 -16.07
C ALA A 431 -15.27 -14.90 -17.42
N VAL A 432 -14.27 -15.79 -17.43
CA VAL A 432 -13.64 -16.32 -18.64
C VAL A 432 -14.66 -17.08 -19.48
N LYS A 433 -15.32 -18.10 -18.90
CA LYS A 433 -16.32 -18.93 -19.61
C LYS A 433 -17.45 -18.09 -20.22
N LEU A 434 -17.97 -17.12 -19.47
CA LEU A 434 -19.02 -16.24 -19.98
C LEU A 434 -18.52 -15.36 -21.13
N ALA A 435 -17.26 -14.88 -21.05
CA ALA A 435 -16.66 -14.09 -22.11
C ALA A 435 -16.47 -14.88 -23.41
N GLU A 436 -16.11 -16.16 -23.32
CA GLU A 436 -16.04 -17.07 -24.46
C GLU A 436 -17.42 -17.20 -25.12
N THR A 437 -18.43 -17.61 -24.35
CA THR A 437 -19.80 -17.80 -24.86
C THR A 437 -20.40 -16.53 -25.46
N LEU A 438 -20.21 -15.37 -24.81
CA LEU A 438 -20.75 -14.11 -25.32
C LEU A 438 -20.05 -13.64 -26.60
N ARG A 439 -18.77 -13.94 -26.79
CA ARG A 439 -18.06 -13.63 -28.05
C ARG A 439 -18.56 -14.45 -29.22
N GLU A 440 -18.94 -15.70 -28.98
CA GLU A 440 -19.54 -16.56 -30.00
C GLU A 440 -20.96 -16.07 -30.36
N LYS A 441 -21.76 -15.68 -29.36
CA LYS A 441 -23.14 -15.24 -29.56
C LYS A 441 -23.28 -13.81 -30.08
N MET A 442 -22.34 -12.90 -29.78
CA MET A 442 -22.36 -11.49 -30.18
C MET A 442 -21.07 -11.08 -30.89
N PRO A 443 -20.74 -11.66 -32.07
CA PRO A 443 -19.45 -11.46 -32.73
C PRO A 443 -19.20 -10.02 -33.19
N SER A 444 -20.26 -9.23 -33.38
CA SER A 444 -20.19 -7.81 -33.76
C SER A 444 -20.03 -6.86 -32.56
N LYS A 445 -20.28 -7.33 -31.33
CA LYS A 445 -20.23 -6.50 -30.13
C LYS A 445 -18.85 -6.60 -29.49
N GLU A 446 -18.30 -5.47 -29.10
CA GLU A 446 -17.01 -5.47 -28.42
C GLU A 446 -17.17 -5.98 -26.97
N ILE A 447 -16.47 -7.09 -26.65
CA ILE A 447 -16.47 -7.71 -25.33
C ILE A 447 -15.07 -7.64 -24.70
N ILE A 448 -14.98 -6.89 -23.61
CA ILE A 448 -13.78 -6.69 -22.81
C ILE A 448 -13.89 -7.55 -21.55
N LEU A 449 -12.90 -8.40 -21.30
CA LEU A 449 -12.76 -9.17 -20.06
C LEU A 449 -11.67 -8.56 -19.18
N LEU A 450 -11.97 -8.30 -17.90
CA LEU A 450 -11.03 -7.74 -16.92
C LEU A 450 -11.10 -8.49 -15.58
N HIS A 451 -9.96 -8.97 -15.09
CA HIS A 451 -9.84 -9.59 -13.77
C HIS A 451 -8.40 -9.58 -13.26
N SER A 452 -8.18 -10.11 -12.05
CA SER A 452 -6.86 -10.15 -11.42
C SER A 452 -5.87 -11.12 -12.10
N ARG A 453 -6.28 -12.14 -12.84
CA ARG A 453 -5.34 -13.12 -13.45
C ARG A 453 -4.68 -12.68 -14.79
N PHE A 454 -4.64 -11.39 -15.10
CA PHE A 454 -3.90 -10.85 -16.25
C PHE A 454 -2.49 -10.39 -15.85
N MET A 455 -1.53 -10.50 -16.80
CA MET A 455 -0.23 -9.81 -16.68
C MET A 455 -0.47 -8.31 -16.49
N TYR A 456 0.45 -7.65 -15.77
CA TYR A 456 0.31 -6.23 -15.47
C TYR A 456 0.19 -5.37 -16.74
N ARG A 457 0.98 -5.66 -17.79
CA ARG A 457 0.90 -4.99 -19.10
C ARG A 457 -0.50 -5.12 -19.73
N ASP A 458 -1.04 -6.32 -19.78
CA ASP A 458 -2.29 -6.61 -20.47
C ASP A 458 -3.49 -6.06 -19.70
N ARG A 459 -3.46 -6.16 -18.35
CA ARG A 459 -4.45 -5.52 -17.49
C ARG A 459 -4.48 -4.02 -17.70
N ARG A 460 -3.33 -3.36 -17.65
CA ARG A 460 -3.25 -1.92 -17.91
C ARG A 460 -3.79 -1.58 -19.29
N SER A 461 -3.43 -2.33 -20.33
CA SER A 461 -3.95 -2.13 -21.67
C SER A 461 -5.49 -2.20 -21.73
N LYS A 462 -6.08 -3.19 -21.06
CA LYS A 462 -7.54 -3.36 -20.95
C LYS A 462 -8.20 -2.22 -20.16
N GLU A 463 -7.65 -1.84 -19.01
CA GLU A 463 -8.14 -0.70 -18.20
C GLU A 463 -8.15 0.60 -19.03
N HIS A 464 -7.04 0.93 -19.71
CA HIS A 464 -6.98 2.08 -20.61
C HIS A 464 -7.94 1.94 -21.80
N GLY A 465 -8.14 0.73 -22.30
CA GLY A 465 -9.08 0.43 -23.38
C GLY A 465 -10.52 0.75 -22.99
N ILE A 466 -10.93 0.39 -21.77
CA ILE A 466 -12.25 0.70 -21.20
C ILE A 466 -12.41 2.22 -21.08
N GLU A 467 -11.38 2.93 -20.61
CA GLU A 467 -11.44 4.39 -20.46
C GLU A 467 -11.55 5.12 -21.80
N ARG A 468 -10.77 4.72 -22.82
CA ARG A 468 -10.89 5.29 -24.17
C ARG A 468 -12.26 5.04 -24.81
N LYS A 469 -12.97 4.02 -24.35
CA LYS A 469 -14.30 3.61 -24.84
C LYS A 469 -15.43 4.03 -23.91
N LYS A 470 -15.20 5.03 -23.04
CA LYS A 470 -16.22 5.52 -22.10
C LYS A 470 -17.55 5.89 -22.78
N ASP A 471 -17.47 6.36 -24.03
CA ASP A 471 -18.61 6.81 -24.84
C ASP A 471 -18.99 5.85 -25.97
N VAL A 472 -18.35 4.67 -26.05
CA VAL A 472 -18.63 3.66 -27.07
C VAL A 472 -19.39 2.48 -26.45
N PRO A 473 -20.51 2.03 -27.04
CA PRO A 473 -21.24 0.84 -26.59
C PRO A 473 -20.37 -0.42 -26.63
N HIS A 474 -20.17 -1.06 -25.47
CA HIS A 474 -19.40 -2.29 -25.32
C HIS A 474 -19.89 -3.09 -24.11
N VAL A 475 -19.49 -4.36 -24.02
CA VAL A 475 -19.73 -5.22 -22.86
C VAL A 475 -18.43 -5.36 -22.07
N LEU A 476 -18.45 -5.00 -20.79
CA LEU A 476 -17.37 -5.28 -19.85
C LEU A 476 -17.77 -6.43 -18.94
N ILE A 477 -17.04 -7.54 -19.04
CA ILE A 477 -17.15 -8.66 -18.10
C ILE A 477 -16.00 -8.53 -17.11
N SER A 478 -16.33 -8.51 -15.82
CA SER A 478 -15.37 -8.25 -14.76
C SER A 478 -15.64 -9.10 -13.52
N THR A 479 -14.68 -9.12 -12.62
CA THR A 479 -14.88 -9.57 -11.23
C THR A 479 -14.88 -8.36 -10.28
N GLN A 480 -14.65 -8.58 -8.98
CA GLN A 480 -14.61 -7.53 -7.94
C GLN A 480 -13.64 -6.38 -8.25
N ILE A 481 -12.72 -6.55 -9.21
CA ILE A 481 -11.78 -5.49 -9.60
C ILE A 481 -12.52 -4.22 -10.06
N SER A 482 -13.69 -4.33 -10.70
CA SER A 482 -14.50 -3.19 -11.15
C SER A 482 -15.23 -2.46 -10.01
N GLU A 483 -15.31 -3.04 -8.81
CA GLU A 483 -16.02 -2.45 -7.67
C GLU A 483 -15.31 -1.21 -7.10
N VAL A 484 -13.98 -1.16 -7.21
CA VAL A 484 -13.13 -0.12 -6.59
C VAL A 484 -12.22 0.62 -7.57
N SER A 485 -11.83 0.01 -8.69
CA SER A 485 -10.68 0.52 -9.47
C SER A 485 -11.01 1.35 -10.72
N LEU A 486 -12.26 1.33 -11.20
CA LEU A 486 -12.64 1.95 -12.48
C LEU A 486 -13.62 3.13 -12.28
N ASP A 487 -13.36 4.27 -12.92
CA ASP A 487 -14.32 5.40 -12.95
C ASP A 487 -15.25 5.27 -14.16
N ILE A 488 -16.15 4.29 -14.07
CA ILE A 488 -17.04 3.85 -15.15
C ILE A 488 -18.50 4.15 -14.81
N SER A 489 -19.31 4.34 -15.85
CA SER A 489 -20.77 4.41 -15.79
C SER A 489 -21.36 3.62 -16.95
N TYR A 490 -22.10 2.57 -16.60
CA TYR A 490 -22.77 1.66 -17.53
C TYR A 490 -24.29 1.87 -17.52
N ASP A 491 -24.95 1.40 -18.58
CA ASP A 491 -26.40 1.52 -18.74
C ASP A 491 -27.12 0.32 -18.13
N LEU A 492 -26.53 -0.87 -18.25
CA LEU A 492 -27.05 -2.13 -17.73
C LEU A 492 -26.02 -2.83 -16.85
N LEU A 493 -26.48 -3.50 -15.80
CA LEU A 493 -25.71 -4.40 -14.95
C LEU A 493 -26.34 -5.78 -14.94
N PHE A 494 -25.53 -6.80 -15.21
CA PHE A 494 -25.83 -8.19 -14.91
C PHE A 494 -24.83 -8.67 -13.87
N THR A 495 -25.29 -9.21 -12.74
CA THR A 495 -24.37 -9.57 -11.66
C THR A 495 -24.83 -10.80 -10.91
N GLU A 496 -23.88 -11.61 -10.45
CA GLU A 496 -24.16 -12.59 -9.39
C GLU A 496 -24.43 -11.86 -8.07
N ILE A 497 -25.27 -12.44 -7.21
CA ILE A 497 -25.46 -11.98 -5.84
C ILE A 497 -24.12 -12.10 -5.10
N SER A 498 -23.77 -11.04 -4.37
CA SER A 498 -22.61 -10.93 -3.49
C SER A 498 -23.04 -10.31 -2.16
N PRO A 499 -22.19 -10.19 -1.14
CA PRO A 499 -22.53 -9.45 0.08
C PRO A 499 -23.08 -8.06 -0.24
N LEU A 500 -24.06 -7.59 0.54
CA LEU A 500 -24.80 -6.34 0.28
C LEU A 500 -23.88 -5.13 0.07
N ALA A 501 -22.79 -5.01 0.83
CA ALA A 501 -21.80 -3.94 0.65
C ALA A 501 -21.16 -3.96 -0.76
N SER A 502 -20.81 -5.14 -1.27
CA SER A 502 -20.28 -5.32 -2.63
C SER A 502 -21.36 -5.00 -3.67
N MET A 503 -22.61 -5.42 -3.44
CA MET A 503 -23.74 -5.07 -4.32
C MET A 503 -23.93 -3.56 -4.45
N ILE A 504 -23.90 -2.82 -3.34
CA ILE A 504 -24.01 -1.35 -3.33
C ILE A 504 -22.87 -0.71 -4.15
N GLN A 505 -21.65 -1.23 -4.07
CA GLN A 505 -20.53 -0.76 -4.88
C GLN A 505 -20.73 -1.04 -6.38
N ARG A 506 -21.28 -2.21 -6.74
CA ARG A 506 -21.62 -2.57 -8.12
C ARG A 506 -22.71 -1.66 -8.68
N PHE A 507 -23.76 -1.38 -7.90
CA PHE A 507 -24.82 -0.43 -8.28
C PHE A 507 -24.28 0.97 -8.54
N GLY A 508 -23.25 1.41 -7.78
CA GLY A 508 -22.55 2.67 -8.00
C GLY A 508 -21.77 2.78 -9.33
N ARG A 509 -21.76 1.73 -10.17
CA ARG A 509 -21.17 1.71 -11.52
C ARG A 509 -22.22 1.78 -12.63
N VAL A 510 -23.50 1.79 -12.27
CA VAL A 510 -24.64 1.88 -13.20
C VAL A 510 -25.31 3.23 -13.05
N ASN A 511 -25.61 3.89 -14.17
CA ASN A 511 -26.27 5.20 -14.17
C ASN A 511 -25.62 6.18 -13.16
N ARG A 512 -24.29 6.14 -13.06
CA ARG A 512 -23.49 6.72 -11.96
C ARG A 512 -23.72 8.21 -11.79
N TYR A 513 -23.87 8.91 -12.92
CA TYR A 513 -24.07 10.37 -12.99
C TYR A 513 -25.56 10.77 -13.06
N GLY A 514 -26.48 9.79 -13.08
CA GLY A 514 -27.92 10.03 -13.06
C GLY A 514 -28.47 10.28 -11.65
N ILE A 515 -29.77 10.57 -11.60
CA ILE A 515 -30.52 10.79 -10.35
C ILE A 515 -31.53 9.68 -10.12
N LYS A 516 -32.38 9.39 -11.12
CA LYS A 516 -33.39 8.32 -11.06
C LYS A 516 -33.42 7.51 -12.34
N THR A 517 -33.82 6.24 -12.23
CA THR A 517 -34.26 5.38 -13.34
C THR A 517 -35.73 4.97 -13.15
N THR A 518 -36.40 4.72 -14.28
CA THR A 518 -37.77 4.19 -14.38
C THR A 518 -37.82 2.84 -15.09
N HIS A 519 -36.67 2.29 -15.49
CA HIS A 519 -36.56 0.99 -16.15
C HIS A 519 -35.55 0.11 -15.40
N VAL A 520 -35.77 -1.21 -15.44
CA VAL A 520 -34.86 -2.18 -14.85
C VAL A 520 -33.52 -2.04 -15.58
N ASN A 521 -32.46 -1.88 -14.79
CA ASN A 521 -31.11 -1.73 -15.30
C ASN A 521 -30.07 -2.48 -14.47
N ALA A 522 -30.51 -3.23 -13.46
CA ALA A 522 -29.68 -4.13 -12.67
C ALA A 522 -30.39 -5.48 -12.54
N HIS A 523 -29.84 -6.49 -13.20
CA HIS A 523 -30.33 -7.88 -13.20
C HIS A 523 -29.41 -8.73 -12.32
N LEU A 524 -29.98 -9.37 -11.31
CA LEU A 524 -29.24 -10.08 -10.26
C LEU A 524 -29.51 -11.57 -10.37
N TYR A 525 -28.46 -12.39 -10.44
CA TYR A 525 -28.55 -13.84 -10.64
C TYR A 525 -27.99 -14.62 -9.45
N GLU A 526 -28.49 -15.83 -9.25
CA GLU A 526 -27.95 -16.74 -8.24
C GLU A 526 -26.53 -17.19 -8.58
N PRO A 527 -25.58 -17.15 -7.62
CA PRO A 527 -24.26 -17.71 -7.82
C PRO A 527 -24.27 -19.23 -7.71
N THR A 528 -23.54 -19.91 -8.59
CA THR A 528 -23.14 -21.31 -8.38
C THR A 528 -21.97 -21.37 -7.41
N ILE A 529 -22.17 -22.03 -6.25
CA ILE A 529 -21.15 -22.25 -5.22
C ILE A 529 -20.92 -23.76 -5.13
N GLU A 530 -19.82 -24.24 -5.71
CA GLU A 530 -19.45 -25.66 -5.69
C GLU A 530 -18.66 -26.04 -4.42
N ASP A 531 -17.80 -25.13 -3.95
CA ASP A 531 -17.00 -25.29 -2.74
C ASP A 531 -16.90 -23.96 -2.00
N ASP A 532 -17.49 -23.89 -0.80
CA ASP A 532 -17.50 -22.72 0.08
C ASP A 532 -16.08 -22.32 0.52
N SER A 533 -15.14 -23.27 0.53
CA SER A 533 -13.75 -23.02 0.94
C SER A 533 -12.96 -22.17 -0.06
N TYR A 534 -13.37 -22.17 -1.34
CA TYR A 534 -12.71 -21.42 -2.41
C TYR A 534 -13.59 -20.29 -2.96
N TYR A 535 -14.83 -20.18 -2.50
CA TYR A 535 -15.72 -19.11 -2.90
C TYR A 535 -15.33 -17.81 -2.17
N PRO A 536 -15.40 -16.62 -2.81
CA PRO A 536 -14.90 -15.38 -2.20
C PRO A 536 -15.71 -14.88 -1.00
N TYR A 537 -16.93 -15.40 -0.81
CA TYR A 537 -17.93 -14.89 0.13
C TYR A 537 -18.56 -16.03 0.92
N SER A 538 -19.02 -15.77 2.14
CA SER A 538 -19.69 -16.81 2.93
C SER A 538 -21.13 -17.04 2.45
N LEU A 539 -21.60 -18.29 2.54
CA LEU A 539 -23.00 -18.63 2.24
C LEU A 539 -24.01 -17.80 3.03
N GLY A 540 -23.69 -17.46 4.29
CA GLY A 540 -24.54 -16.64 5.15
C GLY A 540 -24.77 -15.23 4.60
N GLU A 541 -23.71 -14.56 4.14
CA GLU A 541 -23.81 -13.22 3.54
C GLU A 541 -24.60 -13.22 2.22
N ILE A 542 -24.42 -14.28 1.41
CA ILE A 542 -25.18 -14.45 0.16
C ILE A 542 -26.67 -14.64 0.45
N GLU A 543 -27.02 -15.51 1.40
CA GLU A 543 -28.42 -15.74 1.80
C GLU A 543 -29.07 -14.47 2.36
N ALA A 544 -28.36 -13.75 3.22
CA ALA A 544 -28.85 -12.52 3.81
C ALA A 544 -29.10 -11.45 2.73
N THR A 545 -28.16 -11.31 1.78
CA THR A 545 -28.32 -10.36 0.66
C THR A 545 -29.44 -10.79 -0.29
N ARG A 546 -29.60 -12.09 -0.57
CA ARG A 546 -30.69 -12.61 -1.41
C ARG A 546 -32.06 -12.20 -0.89
N LYS A 547 -32.31 -12.32 0.41
CA LYS A 547 -33.58 -11.92 1.04
C LYS A 547 -33.87 -10.43 0.80
N VAL A 548 -32.88 -9.59 1.04
CA VAL A 548 -32.97 -8.12 0.83
C VAL A 548 -33.28 -7.78 -0.62
N ILE A 549 -32.54 -8.36 -1.58
CA ILE A 549 -32.73 -8.07 -3.00
C ILE A 549 -34.14 -8.45 -3.47
N ARG A 550 -34.68 -9.59 -3.00
CA ARG A 550 -36.05 -10.02 -3.33
C ARG A 550 -37.11 -9.04 -2.82
N GLU A 551 -36.91 -8.47 -1.64
CA GLU A 551 -37.82 -7.49 -1.06
C GLU A 551 -37.74 -6.13 -1.77
N LEU A 552 -36.56 -5.76 -2.27
CA LEU A 552 -36.29 -4.48 -2.93
C LEU A 552 -36.47 -4.50 -4.46
N GLU A 553 -37.03 -5.57 -5.01
CA GLU A 553 -37.24 -5.71 -6.46
C GLU A 553 -38.16 -4.62 -7.04
N GLY A 554 -37.83 -4.16 -8.25
CA GLY A 554 -38.64 -3.19 -8.98
C GLY A 554 -38.81 -1.86 -8.25
N GLU A 555 -40.05 -1.43 -8.05
CA GLU A 555 -40.39 -0.16 -7.41
C GLU A 555 -40.27 -0.19 -5.87
N ASN A 556 -40.05 -1.37 -5.26
CA ASN A 556 -39.89 -1.49 -3.81
C ASN A 556 -38.59 -0.81 -3.31
N LEU A 557 -37.57 -0.74 -4.17
CA LEU A 557 -36.45 0.17 -3.98
C LEU A 557 -36.89 1.59 -4.37
N ARG A 558 -37.26 2.41 -3.40
CA ARG A 558 -37.69 3.80 -3.59
C ARG A 558 -36.52 4.73 -3.77
N ASP A 559 -35.43 4.48 -3.05
CA ASP A 559 -34.18 5.21 -3.11
C ASP A 559 -33.00 4.34 -2.66
N GLU A 560 -31.77 4.81 -2.90
CA GLU A 560 -30.55 4.09 -2.51
C GLU A 560 -30.27 4.16 -1.00
N ARG A 561 -30.96 5.03 -0.24
CA ARG A 561 -30.78 5.13 1.21
C ARG A 561 -31.31 3.87 1.91
N GLN A 562 -32.38 3.27 1.38
CA GLN A 562 -32.89 1.99 1.89
C GLN A 562 -31.82 0.88 1.91
N LEU A 563 -30.94 0.83 0.90
CA LEU A 563 -29.87 -0.18 0.86
C LEU A 563 -28.86 0.02 2.00
N LEU A 564 -28.56 1.28 2.33
CA LEU A 564 -27.65 1.61 3.44
C LEU A 564 -28.30 1.33 4.79
N ASP A 565 -29.56 1.72 4.98
CA ASP A 565 -30.28 1.48 6.24
C ASP A 565 -30.45 -0.02 6.51
N ILE A 566 -30.73 -0.82 5.46
CA ILE A 566 -30.79 -2.28 5.58
C ILE A 566 -29.41 -2.84 5.91
N PHE A 567 -28.36 -2.38 5.23
CA PHE A 567 -27.00 -2.81 5.53
C PHE A 567 -26.60 -2.52 7.00
N ASP A 568 -26.94 -1.32 7.50
CA ASP A 568 -26.72 -0.94 8.90
C ASP A 568 -27.53 -1.81 9.88
N SER A 569 -28.73 -2.25 9.49
CA SER A 569 -29.56 -3.15 10.31
C SER A 569 -29.05 -4.60 10.34
N MET A 570 -28.36 -5.04 9.29
CA MET A 570 -27.82 -6.39 9.16
C MET A 570 -26.47 -6.57 9.87
N TYR A 571 -25.74 -5.48 10.07
CA TYR A 571 -24.40 -5.49 10.65
C TYR A 571 -24.31 -4.48 11.79
N THR A 572 -24.51 -4.97 13.01
CA THR A 572 -24.60 -4.12 14.20
C THR A 572 -23.22 -3.73 14.74
N TYR A 573 -23.21 -2.73 15.63
CA TYR A 573 -22.00 -2.33 16.33
C TYR A 573 -21.44 -3.47 17.20
N GLU A 574 -22.34 -4.24 17.81
CA GLU A 574 -22.00 -5.40 18.63
C GLU A 574 -21.33 -6.51 17.81
N ASP A 575 -21.81 -6.77 16.59
CA ASP A 575 -21.22 -7.74 15.66
C ASP A 575 -19.79 -7.32 15.28
N LEU A 576 -19.60 -6.06 14.87
CA LEU A 576 -18.27 -5.53 14.53
C LEU A 576 -17.30 -5.63 15.72
N ILE A 577 -17.75 -5.27 16.93
CA ILE A 577 -16.92 -5.36 18.13
C ILE A 577 -16.56 -6.81 18.44
N ALA A 578 -17.48 -7.76 18.25
CA ALA A 578 -17.20 -9.18 18.43
C ALA A 578 -16.14 -9.68 17.44
N GLU A 579 -16.27 -9.34 16.16
CA GLU A 579 -15.31 -9.67 15.11
C GLU A 579 -13.93 -9.05 15.37
N VAL A 580 -13.89 -7.77 15.76
CA VAL A 580 -12.65 -7.08 16.12
C VAL A 580 -11.98 -7.72 17.32
N LYS A 581 -12.74 -8.09 18.36
CA LYS A 581 -12.20 -8.79 19.54
C LYS A 581 -11.68 -10.18 19.19
N GLU A 582 -12.37 -10.91 18.33
CA GLU A 582 -11.92 -12.23 17.88
C GLU A 582 -10.64 -12.11 17.05
N ALA A 583 -10.58 -11.15 16.12
CA ALA A 583 -9.39 -10.85 15.35
C ALA A 583 -8.21 -10.41 16.24
N GLU A 584 -8.48 -9.60 17.28
CA GLU A 584 -7.48 -9.18 18.26
C GLU A 584 -6.88 -10.39 19.01
N ARG A 585 -7.62 -11.49 19.24
CA ARG A 585 -7.04 -12.71 19.85
C ARG A 585 -5.93 -13.33 19.02
N GLN A 586 -5.88 -13.06 17.71
CA GLN A 586 -4.83 -13.54 16.82
C GLN A 586 -3.52 -12.78 17.02
N VAL A 587 -3.54 -11.60 17.65
CA VAL A 587 -2.37 -10.73 17.84
C VAL A 587 -2.31 -10.21 19.28
N ASN A 588 -1.26 -10.56 20.01
CA ASN A 588 -1.04 -10.02 21.34
C ASN A 588 -0.26 -8.70 21.26
N LEU A 589 -1.00 -7.57 21.28
CA LEU A 589 -0.39 -6.24 21.24
C LEU A 589 0.48 -5.95 22.48
N GLY A 590 0.11 -6.45 23.67
CA GLY A 590 0.95 -6.32 24.87
C GLY A 590 2.29 -7.02 24.70
N ALA A 591 2.30 -8.26 24.20
CA ALA A 591 3.52 -8.98 23.88
C ALA A 591 4.35 -8.29 22.79
N PHE A 592 3.69 -7.65 21.80
CA PHE A 592 4.36 -6.80 20.82
C PHE A 592 5.07 -5.60 21.50
N GLU A 593 4.38 -4.88 22.40
CA GLU A 593 4.97 -3.77 23.17
C GLU A 593 6.17 -4.27 24.00
N ASP A 594 6.04 -5.39 24.69
CA ASP A 594 7.09 -5.94 25.55
C ASP A 594 8.30 -6.44 24.76
N LEU A 595 8.05 -7.09 23.61
CA LEU A 595 9.10 -7.65 22.76
C LEU A 595 9.91 -6.55 22.09
N LEU A 596 9.22 -5.61 21.42
CA LEU A 596 9.85 -4.61 20.57
C LEU A 596 10.13 -3.31 21.29
N LYS A 597 9.43 -3.01 22.40
CA LYS A 597 9.58 -1.80 23.22
C LYS A 597 9.44 -0.50 22.43
N PHE A 598 8.75 -0.55 21.29
CA PHE A 598 8.71 0.52 20.28
C PHE A 598 10.08 1.01 19.80
N PHE A 599 11.08 0.12 19.87
CA PHE A 599 12.46 0.42 19.54
C PHE A 599 13.06 -0.61 18.56
N PHE A 600 12.87 -1.90 18.83
CA PHE A 600 13.43 -2.97 18.01
C PHE A 600 12.53 -3.33 16.82
N SER A 601 13.14 -3.75 15.72
CA SER A 601 12.43 -4.25 14.54
C SER A 601 11.81 -5.62 14.80
N LEU A 602 10.60 -5.84 14.27
CA LEU A 602 9.93 -7.14 14.28
C LEU A 602 10.65 -8.13 13.37
N GLU A 603 11.06 -9.27 13.93
CA GLU A 603 11.70 -10.37 13.20
C GLU A 603 10.67 -11.46 12.84
N VAL A 604 10.00 -11.27 11.71
CA VAL A 604 9.06 -12.25 11.15
C VAL A 604 9.30 -12.36 9.64
N GLY A 605 9.17 -13.56 9.07
CA GLY A 605 9.23 -13.73 7.62
C GLY A 605 8.09 -12.97 6.94
N GLU A 606 8.37 -12.31 5.81
CA GLU A 606 7.40 -11.46 5.09
C GLU A 606 6.09 -12.19 4.79
N ASP A 607 6.18 -13.44 4.31
CA ASP A 607 5.02 -14.30 4.04
C ASP A 607 4.12 -14.51 5.26
N LYS A 608 4.71 -14.65 6.45
CA LYS A 608 3.95 -14.86 7.69
C LYS A 608 3.29 -13.55 8.13
N LEU A 609 3.94 -12.41 7.93
CA LEU A 609 3.39 -11.11 8.26
C LEU A 609 2.25 -10.72 7.30
N LEU A 610 2.40 -10.95 6.00
CA LEU A 610 1.36 -10.71 5.01
C LEU A 610 0.11 -11.59 5.24
N ARG A 611 0.30 -12.85 5.66
CA ARG A 611 -0.80 -13.73 6.11
C ARG A 611 -1.53 -13.24 7.35
N ILE A 612 -0.86 -12.47 8.21
CA ILE A 612 -1.49 -11.87 9.40
C ILE A 612 -2.21 -10.58 9.00
N LEU A 613 -1.58 -9.74 8.17
CA LEU A 613 -2.12 -8.45 7.76
C LEU A 613 -3.25 -8.53 6.74
N ASN A 614 -3.43 -9.68 6.08
CA ASN A 614 -4.62 -10.09 5.32
C ASN A 614 -5.39 -8.95 4.65
N TYR A 615 -4.72 -8.19 3.78
CA TYR A 615 -5.46 -7.40 2.83
C TYR A 615 -6.07 -8.34 1.79
N ARG A 616 -7.37 -8.60 1.95
CA ARG A 616 -8.25 -9.44 1.15
C ARG A 616 -8.14 -10.94 1.46
N SER A 617 -9.30 -11.57 1.42
CA SER A 617 -9.51 -12.96 1.01
C SER A 617 -8.96 -13.24 -0.40
N SER A 618 -7.70 -12.89 -0.63
CA SER A 618 -6.96 -13.13 -1.86
C SER A 618 -5.52 -13.41 -1.46
N PHE A 619 -5.28 -14.65 -1.03
CA PHE A 619 -3.96 -15.25 -0.89
C PHE A 619 -3.23 -15.17 -2.23
N SER A 620 -2.81 -14.02 -2.74
CA SER A 620 -2.24 -13.90 -4.08
C SER A 620 -0.78 -13.44 -4.04
N SER A 621 0.07 -14.09 -4.83
CA SER A 621 1.47 -13.75 -5.02
C SER A 621 1.72 -13.46 -6.50
N LEU A 622 2.65 -12.55 -6.79
CA LEU A 622 3.06 -12.24 -8.16
C LEU A 622 4.08 -13.26 -8.64
N ILE A 623 3.77 -13.85 -9.79
CA ILE A 623 4.59 -14.89 -10.42
C ILE A 623 4.85 -14.52 -11.87
N ILE A 624 5.83 -15.15 -12.50
CA ILE A 624 6.04 -15.10 -13.95
C ILE A 624 5.71 -16.49 -14.51
N PRO A 625 4.71 -16.65 -15.39
CA PRO A 625 4.49 -17.95 -16.03
C PRO A 625 5.72 -18.33 -16.87
N ASP A 626 6.17 -19.58 -16.83
CA ASP A 626 7.26 -20.05 -17.70
C ASP A 626 6.91 -19.76 -19.18
N PRO A 627 7.88 -19.39 -20.04
CA PRO A 627 7.62 -19.20 -21.47
C PRO A 627 6.88 -20.36 -22.16
N SER A 628 6.96 -21.59 -21.64
CA SER A 628 6.18 -22.74 -22.14
C SER A 628 4.68 -22.62 -21.86
N CYS A 629 4.29 -21.90 -20.81
CA CYS A 629 2.90 -21.66 -20.42
C CYS A 629 2.30 -20.44 -21.14
N ILE A 630 2.94 -19.89 -22.17
CA ILE A 630 2.44 -18.72 -22.91
C ILE A 630 1.92 -19.16 -24.28
N ARG A 631 0.64 -18.92 -24.56
CA ARG A 631 0.02 -19.32 -25.84
C ARG A 631 0.60 -18.55 -27.04
N ASN A 632 0.84 -17.24 -26.89
CA ASN A 632 1.39 -16.41 -27.96
C ASN A 632 2.91 -16.60 -28.08
N LYS A 633 3.38 -17.08 -29.24
CA LYS A 633 4.82 -17.33 -29.51
C LYS A 633 5.69 -16.06 -29.43
N GLY A 634 5.16 -14.91 -29.85
CA GLY A 634 5.87 -13.63 -29.75
C GLY A 634 6.06 -13.19 -28.30
N LEU A 635 4.99 -13.29 -27.49
CA LEU A 635 5.08 -13.01 -26.05
C LEU A 635 6.00 -14.00 -25.33
N SER A 636 5.93 -15.29 -25.65
CA SER A 636 6.83 -16.33 -25.13
C SER A 636 8.30 -16.00 -25.43
N SER A 637 8.60 -15.55 -26.65
CA SER A 637 9.96 -15.16 -27.05
C SER A 637 10.45 -13.91 -26.31
N ASN A 638 9.59 -12.91 -26.14
CA ASN A 638 9.89 -11.73 -25.34
C ASN A 638 10.16 -12.10 -23.87
N LEU A 639 9.37 -13.03 -23.32
CA LEU A 639 9.54 -13.51 -21.94
C LEU A 639 10.89 -14.21 -21.75
N LYS A 640 11.30 -15.07 -22.69
CA LYS A 640 12.64 -15.69 -22.68
C LYS A 640 13.73 -14.63 -22.68
N HIS A 641 13.58 -13.58 -23.47
CA HIS A 641 14.54 -12.47 -23.49
C HIS A 641 14.60 -11.75 -22.15
N ILE A 642 13.45 -11.38 -21.56
CA ILE A 642 13.36 -10.73 -20.25
C ILE A 642 14.01 -11.58 -19.15
N LEU A 643 13.72 -12.88 -19.12
CA LEU A 643 14.27 -13.82 -18.12
C LEU A 643 15.77 -14.10 -18.32
N SER A 644 16.30 -13.91 -19.53
CA SER A 644 17.74 -14.03 -19.81
C SER A 644 18.55 -12.78 -19.44
N MET A 645 17.89 -11.68 -19.05
CA MET A 645 18.58 -10.44 -18.70
C MET A 645 19.31 -10.60 -17.37
N ASP A 646 20.62 -10.35 -17.38
CA ASP A 646 21.39 -10.31 -16.13
C ASP A 646 20.98 -9.08 -15.29
N LEU A 647 20.40 -9.36 -14.13
CA LEU A 647 20.01 -8.37 -13.12
C LEU A 647 21.19 -7.91 -12.26
N LYS A 648 22.30 -8.65 -12.27
CA LYS A 648 23.49 -8.36 -11.46
C LYS A 648 24.43 -7.35 -12.14
N SER A 649 24.40 -7.20 -13.46
CA SER A 649 25.30 -6.31 -14.21
C SER A 649 24.65 -5.04 -14.80
N GLY A 650 24.99 -3.88 -14.23
CA GLY A 650 24.65 -2.56 -14.78
C GLY A 650 24.43 -1.47 -13.74
N GLY A 651 24.55 -0.21 -14.17
CA GLY A 651 24.20 0.96 -13.35
C GLY A 651 22.71 1.03 -13.01
N PHE A 652 22.37 1.84 -12.00
CA PHE A 652 21.04 1.99 -11.40
C PHE A 652 19.88 2.08 -12.42
N GLU A 653 20.00 2.96 -13.42
CA GLU A 653 18.94 3.17 -14.42
C GLU A 653 18.70 1.96 -15.33
N LYS A 654 19.73 1.15 -15.60
CA LYS A 654 19.58 -0.08 -16.38
C LYS A 654 18.81 -1.13 -15.59
N LYS A 655 19.12 -1.29 -14.29
CA LYS A 655 18.41 -2.19 -13.38
C LYS A 655 16.94 -1.79 -13.20
N LYS A 656 16.67 -0.49 -13.01
CA LYS A 656 15.30 0.05 -12.93
C LYS A 656 14.47 -0.29 -14.16
N ARG A 657 15.02 -0.09 -15.37
CA ARG A 657 14.35 -0.48 -16.62
C ARG A 657 14.12 -1.98 -16.73
N GLN A 658 15.05 -2.80 -16.25
CA GLN A 658 14.90 -4.27 -16.26
C GLN A 658 13.78 -4.74 -15.32
N ILE A 659 13.73 -4.24 -14.08
CA ILE A 659 12.68 -4.58 -13.11
C ILE A 659 11.30 -4.19 -13.64
N ALA A 660 11.17 -2.99 -14.24
CA ALA A 660 9.92 -2.55 -14.86
C ALA A 660 9.43 -3.51 -15.96
N LYS A 661 10.33 -4.06 -16.78
CA LYS A 661 10.01 -5.05 -17.81
C LYS A 661 9.56 -6.39 -17.21
N ILE A 662 10.18 -6.83 -16.12
CA ILE A 662 9.79 -8.07 -15.43
C ILE A 662 8.39 -7.92 -14.82
N LYS A 663 8.09 -6.77 -14.21
CA LYS A 663 6.78 -6.46 -13.66
C LYS A 663 5.68 -6.48 -14.72
N ASP A 664 5.96 -5.99 -15.92
CA ASP A 664 4.99 -5.96 -17.01
C ASP A 664 4.46 -7.35 -17.38
N VAL A 665 5.26 -8.39 -17.16
CA VAL A 665 4.94 -9.77 -17.50
C VAL A 665 4.60 -10.64 -16.28
N SER A 666 4.45 -10.05 -15.10
CA SER A 666 4.04 -10.77 -13.89
C SER A 666 2.52 -10.81 -13.74
N VAL A 667 2.03 -11.93 -13.18
CA VAL A 667 0.60 -12.23 -12.98
C VAL A 667 0.37 -12.54 -11.49
N PRO A 668 -0.65 -11.97 -10.83
CA PRO A 668 -0.97 -12.37 -9.47
C PRO A 668 -1.82 -13.65 -9.49
N VAL A 669 -1.39 -14.64 -8.71
CA VAL A 669 -2.05 -15.96 -8.61
C VAL A 669 -2.22 -16.35 -7.15
N PRO A 670 -3.22 -17.20 -6.83
CA PRO A 670 -3.35 -17.72 -5.48
C PRO A 670 -2.09 -18.45 -4.97
N LEU A 671 -1.73 -18.31 -3.69
CA LEU A 671 -0.54 -18.91 -3.07
C LEU A 671 -0.56 -20.43 -3.16
N TRP A 672 -1.74 -21.06 -3.05
CA TRP A 672 -1.90 -22.51 -3.19
C TRP A 672 -1.73 -23.01 -4.64
N TRP A 673 -1.63 -22.12 -5.63
CA TRP A 673 -1.22 -22.48 -6.99
C TRP A 673 0.29 -22.62 -7.12
N ILE A 674 1.08 -22.11 -6.16
CA ILE A 674 2.53 -22.15 -6.20
C ILE A 674 3.01 -23.46 -5.58
N ARG A 675 3.44 -24.40 -6.43
CA ARG A 675 4.05 -25.67 -5.99
C ARG A 675 5.56 -25.60 -6.11
N LYS A 676 6.27 -26.10 -5.10
CA LYS A 676 7.75 -26.03 -5.05
C LYS A 676 8.42 -26.74 -6.24
N ASP A 677 7.81 -27.79 -6.78
CA ASP A 677 8.32 -28.54 -7.94
C ASP A 677 8.07 -27.84 -9.29
N GLU A 678 7.26 -26.78 -9.32
CA GLU A 678 6.93 -26.02 -10.54
C GLU A 678 7.76 -24.72 -10.66
N ILE A 679 8.55 -24.36 -9.66
CA ILE A 679 9.41 -23.17 -9.66
C ILE A 679 10.66 -23.44 -10.49
N VAL A 680 10.97 -22.55 -11.45
CA VAL A 680 12.09 -22.67 -12.38
C VAL A 680 13.06 -21.51 -12.22
N GLY A 681 14.35 -21.81 -12.07
CA GLY A 681 15.42 -20.81 -12.06
C GLY A 681 15.50 -19.98 -10.77
N ASP A 682 16.41 -19.00 -10.80
CA ASP A 682 16.69 -18.07 -9.70
C ASP A 682 16.34 -16.65 -10.20
N SER A 683 15.10 -16.23 -9.96
CA SER A 683 14.53 -14.96 -10.40
C SER A 683 13.88 -14.26 -9.22
N PRO A 684 13.89 -12.92 -9.15
CA PRO A 684 13.27 -12.20 -8.05
C PRO A 684 11.76 -12.32 -7.99
N TYR A 685 11.12 -12.80 -9.05
CA TYR A 685 9.76 -13.33 -8.99
C TYR A 685 9.83 -14.81 -9.34
N PRO A 686 9.12 -15.69 -8.61
CA PRO A 686 9.12 -17.11 -8.93
C PRO A 686 8.59 -17.31 -10.35
N VAL A 687 9.43 -17.89 -11.22
CA VAL A 687 9.00 -18.34 -12.53
C VAL A 687 8.34 -19.69 -12.35
N ILE A 688 7.08 -19.83 -12.75
CA ILE A 688 6.29 -21.04 -12.51
C ILE A 688 5.93 -21.70 -13.82
N ARG A 689 6.37 -22.95 -13.98
CA ARG A 689 5.93 -23.83 -15.05
C ARG A 689 4.68 -24.60 -14.60
N PHE A 690 3.52 -23.99 -14.80
CA PHE A 690 2.25 -24.66 -14.53
C PHE A 690 2.08 -25.89 -15.43
N LYS A 691 1.61 -26.99 -14.84
CA LYS A 691 1.29 -28.21 -15.58
C LYS A 691 -0.09 -28.20 -16.22
N ASP A 692 -0.99 -27.37 -15.70
CA ASP A 692 -2.43 -27.37 -16.02
C ASP A 692 -2.96 -25.99 -16.41
N LYS A 693 -2.08 -25.01 -16.66
CA LYS A 693 -2.49 -23.62 -16.93
C LYS A 693 -1.65 -22.99 -18.03
N ILE A 694 -2.32 -22.18 -18.84
CA ILE A 694 -1.74 -21.41 -19.92
C ILE A 694 -2.17 -19.95 -19.80
N TYR A 695 -1.27 -19.05 -20.18
CA TYR A 695 -1.52 -17.62 -20.28
C TYR A 695 -1.95 -17.24 -21.71
N ASP A 696 -3.07 -16.55 -21.79
CA ASP A 696 -3.63 -15.99 -23.01
C ASP A 696 -3.82 -14.47 -22.85
N GLU A 697 -3.48 -13.66 -23.84
CA GLU A 697 -3.55 -12.19 -23.73
C GLU A 697 -5.01 -11.67 -23.63
N TYR A 698 -5.99 -12.45 -24.11
CA TYR A 698 -7.40 -12.12 -24.05
C TYR A 698 -8.08 -12.62 -22.78
N PHE A 699 -7.71 -13.80 -22.28
CA PHE A 699 -8.34 -14.48 -21.14
C PHE A 699 -7.50 -14.51 -19.85
N GLY A 700 -6.23 -14.13 -19.92
CA GLY A 700 -5.29 -14.14 -18.80
C GLY A 700 -4.80 -15.56 -18.51
N LEU A 701 -4.47 -15.82 -17.25
CA LEU A 701 -4.05 -17.16 -16.81
C LEU A 701 -5.29 -18.05 -16.56
N ILE A 702 -5.46 -19.04 -17.43
CA ILE A 702 -6.59 -19.97 -17.46
C ILE A 702 -6.10 -21.42 -17.32
N LYS A 703 -7.01 -22.34 -16.98
CA LYS A 703 -6.69 -23.77 -17.05
C LYS A 703 -6.51 -24.18 -18.52
N GLU A 704 -5.48 -24.98 -18.78
CA GLU A 704 -5.30 -25.60 -20.09
C GLU A 704 -6.31 -26.75 -20.18
N GLU A 705 -7.39 -26.54 -20.93
CA GLU A 705 -8.24 -27.66 -21.33
C GLU A 705 -7.37 -28.58 -22.21
N ASN A 706 -7.33 -29.87 -21.86
CA ASN A 706 -6.48 -30.85 -22.55
C ASN A 706 -6.62 -30.67 -24.08
N PRO A 707 -5.51 -30.48 -24.82
CA PRO A 707 -5.53 -30.17 -26.25
C PRO A 707 -6.21 -31.25 -27.11
#